data_AF-F8CMS0-F1
#
_entry.id   AF-F8CMS0-F1
#
_cell.length_a   1.000
_cell.length_b   1.000
_cell.length_c   1.000
_cell.angle_alpha   90.00
_cell.angle_beta   90.00
_cell.angle_gamma   90.00
#
_symmetry.space_group_name_H-M   'P 1'
#
loop_
_entity.id
_entity.type
_entity.pdbx_description
1 polymer ?
#
loop_
_entity_poly.entity_id
_entity_poly.type
_entity_poly.pdbx_seq_one_letter_code
_entity_poly.pdbx_strand_id
1 'polypeptide(L)'
;MKRSTLALLLASAGLSGSCSATDATTGFAGLSGTFDVTLANNLVFVTSSDRDELRVLDLDSNPRTFIPAPNPLEALSIPVLDRPDALTRDVAYNAEGNDVPGPYIYARSSGSPEISVVAAARDQLRQVARLQAASIVTAFAARSPAEGSGGPSGLYYAIQDPDGLFTADTGGARVMRQDLPGPEALAAAEPGSLPAPVTVFCLQPGESILAMTMLAGPDTFALATRQASGRSGRTLLVTDAGPVADCLQPSTPTVDLSAGFGNVPVRILASHPRVDIPDAGSINAGRYIFGVRDESACSAARECSGVLAVDTESSPPGQTARDLSGAPMLPIFPAGGLPTGLALVPDPNLRFVLDNGAETRPRVPLLGVMPSSNGYITLFSASDLRQFDLSAATARSTVALLDSNELPVTIETTDLVTVTQDPTLQRTVLYEGSVSNGFYRIIYQGGLPGLSSLPRDPATPRLFEAEAAVASTARAGDILVLESPEALCAIDLPIASVEPVAGTSRVRFVIADSQEIPADCASLTRFTVRAGGDQPFVLFNEAGTFLSRDVTGASSYSVPTEYFFHPDGFYFDDDSNPQTPPVPNLSLFPQPPPPLHIRVAAVGRELRRGDRYAVTVISGIRNYVFTPDVAAGTGLAFYTLPGPVVAAQNREANMAYIAYPSADGILQVGFEGLTDNRAQSLALVPFE
;
A
#
# COMPACT_ATOMS: atom_id res chain seq x y z
N MET A 1 -19.54 7.29 -60.43
CA MET A 1 -20.25 6.57 -59.35
C MET A 1 -19.45 5.33 -58.95
N LYS A 2 -19.28 5.14 -57.63
CA LYS A 2 -18.68 4.02 -56.89
C LYS A 2 -17.16 4.06 -56.60
N ARG A 3 -16.90 3.95 -55.28
CA ARG A 3 -15.67 3.60 -54.54
C ARG A 3 -14.69 4.73 -54.15
N SER A 4 -15.09 5.54 -53.16
CA SER A 4 -14.16 6.28 -52.31
C SER A 4 -14.87 6.79 -51.04
N THR A 5 -15.30 5.87 -50.17
CA THR A 5 -15.89 6.21 -48.85
C THR A 5 -15.65 5.07 -47.84
N LEU A 6 -14.45 4.49 -47.83
CA LEU A 6 -14.08 3.41 -46.89
C LEU A 6 -12.65 3.53 -46.34
N ALA A 7 -12.14 4.76 -46.19
CA ALA A 7 -10.80 5.01 -45.63
C ALA A 7 -10.78 6.03 -44.47
N LEU A 8 -11.94 6.52 -44.01
CA LEU A 8 -12.01 7.58 -42.99
C LEU A 8 -12.60 7.15 -41.63
N LEU A 9 -12.84 5.85 -41.40
CA LEU A 9 -13.42 5.33 -40.14
C LEU A 9 -12.55 4.28 -39.43
N LEU A 10 -11.30 4.09 -39.87
CA LEU A 10 -10.29 3.26 -39.20
C LEU A 10 -9.14 4.10 -38.58
N ALA A 11 -9.29 5.43 -38.55
CA ALA A 11 -8.31 6.35 -37.99
C ALA A 11 -8.68 6.91 -36.59
N SER A 12 -9.74 6.41 -35.96
CA SER A 12 -10.25 6.91 -34.67
C SER A 12 -10.52 5.81 -33.63
N ALA A 13 -9.92 4.63 -33.79
CA ALA A 13 -9.93 3.54 -32.80
C ALA A 13 -8.51 3.04 -32.47
N GLY A 14 -7.53 3.95 -32.42
CA GLY A 14 -6.11 3.66 -32.14
C GLY A 14 -5.43 4.72 -31.27
N LEU A 15 -6.18 5.42 -30.42
CA LEU A 15 -5.67 6.48 -29.52
C LEU A 15 -6.07 6.28 -28.05
N SER A 16 -6.34 5.03 -27.65
CA SER A 16 -6.52 4.66 -26.25
C SER A 16 -5.80 3.33 -25.99
N GLY A 17 -4.59 3.42 -25.44
CA GLY A 17 -3.79 2.27 -25.01
C GLY A 17 -2.52 2.10 -25.85
N SER A 18 -1.43 2.73 -25.40
CA SER A 18 -0.01 2.44 -25.71
C SER A 18 0.82 3.71 -25.94
N CYS A 19 0.89 4.59 -24.93
CA CYS A 19 1.98 5.55 -24.73
C CYS A 19 2.13 5.78 -23.23
N SER A 20 2.64 4.75 -22.54
CA SER A 20 3.62 4.88 -21.45
C SER A 20 4.14 3.49 -21.16
N ALA A 21 4.64 2.80 -22.20
CA ALA A 21 5.71 1.84 -21.98
C ALA A 21 6.96 2.68 -21.76
N THR A 22 7.09 3.24 -20.55
CA THR A 22 8.39 3.53 -19.97
C THR A 22 9.02 2.17 -19.68
N ASP A 23 9.39 1.44 -20.74
CA ASP A 23 10.55 0.56 -20.67
C ASP A 23 11.77 1.48 -20.61
N ALA A 24 11.88 2.22 -19.50
CA ALA A 24 13.18 2.58 -18.99
C ALA A 24 13.89 1.24 -18.86
N THR A 25 15.04 1.11 -19.50
CA THR A 25 15.94 -0.03 -19.38
C THR A 25 16.22 -0.29 -17.89
N THR A 26 15.36 -1.07 -17.24
CA THR A 26 15.58 -1.62 -15.92
C THR A 26 16.67 -2.67 -16.14
N GLY A 27 17.92 -2.26 -15.99
CA GLY A 27 18.96 -3.22 -15.66
C GLY A 27 18.52 -4.03 -14.43
N PHE A 28 19.15 -5.17 -14.20
CA PHE A 28 18.86 -6.09 -13.07
C PHE A 28 18.84 -5.41 -11.66
N ALA A 29 19.22 -4.13 -11.55
CA ALA A 29 19.19 -3.29 -10.36
C ALA A 29 17.98 -2.32 -10.25
N GLY A 30 16.98 -2.34 -11.13
CA GLY A 30 15.71 -1.60 -10.93
C GLY A 30 15.86 -0.07 -10.83
N LEU A 31 16.76 0.51 -11.63
CA LEU A 31 17.16 1.90 -11.57
C LEU A 31 16.28 2.81 -12.45
N SER A 32 15.51 3.71 -11.83
CA SER A 32 14.65 4.73 -12.47
C SER A 32 14.84 6.06 -11.75
N GLY A 33 15.43 7.06 -12.43
CA GLY A 33 15.82 8.35 -11.84
C GLY A 33 14.64 9.28 -11.52
N THR A 34 14.61 9.76 -10.27
CA THR A 34 13.66 10.72 -9.70
C THR A 34 14.41 11.73 -8.82
N PHE A 35 13.77 12.85 -8.47
CA PHE A 35 14.28 13.79 -7.46
C PHE A 35 14.44 13.07 -6.12
N ASP A 36 15.67 12.93 -5.63
CA ASP A 36 15.94 12.43 -4.29
C ASP A 36 16.25 13.60 -3.34
N VAL A 37 15.92 13.40 -2.06
CA VAL A 37 16.09 14.42 -1.02
C VAL A 37 16.75 13.82 0.21
N THR A 38 17.66 14.57 0.81
CA THR A 38 18.26 14.20 2.10
C THR A 38 18.39 15.42 3.01
N LEU A 39 18.35 15.21 4.33
CA LEU A 39 18.45 16.26 5.34
C LEU A 39 19.73 16.09 6.15
N ALA A 40 20.60 17.10 6.16
CA ALA A 40 21.74 17.15 7.07
C ALA A 40 21.96 18.58 7.57
N ASN A 41 22.35 18.75 8.84
CA ASN A 41 22.68 20.07 9.42
C ASN A 41 21.60 21.15 9.21
N ASN A 42 20.32 20.77 9.29
CA ASN A 42 19.17 21.64 9.02
C ASN A 42 19.13 22.23 7.58
N LEU A 43 19.75 21.54 6.63
CA LEU A 43 19.75 21.84 5.20
C LEU A 43 19.15 20.66 4.44
N VAL A 44 18.22 20.95 3.52
CA VAL A 44 17.67 19.92 2.62
C VAL A 44 18.43 19.97 1.30
N PHE A 45 19.11 18.87 0.99
CA PHE A 45 19.82 18.65 -0.27
C PHE A 45 18.93 17.90 -1.24
N VAL A 46 18.99 18.30 -2.51
CA VAL A 46 18.02 17.91 -3.51
C VAL A 46 18.76 17.64 -4.81
N THR A 47 18.47 16.52 -5.46
CA THR A 47 18.98 16.26 -6.82
C THR A 47 18.16 16.99 -7.87
N SER A 48 18.79 17.39 -8.97
CA SER A 48 18.08 17.86 -10.16
C SER A 48 17.82 16.68 -11.10
N SER A 49 16.64 16.63 -11.72
CA SER A 49 16.33 15.59 -12.72
C SER A 49 17.00 15.83 -14.08
N ASP A 50 17.35 17.08 -14.38
CA ASP A 50 17.77 17.58 -15.68
C ASP A 50 19.18 18.18 -15.69
N ARG A 51 19.78 18.37 -14.51
CA ARG A 51 21.08 19.04 -14.33
C ARG A 51 22.01 18.26 -13.43
N ASP A 52 23.30 18.51 -13.61
CA ASP A 52 24.39 17.85 -12.88
C ASP A 52 24.72 18.62 -11.59
N GLU A 53 23.68 18.94 -10.81
CA GLU A 53 23.76 19.81 -9.63
C GLU A 53 22.96 19.28 -8.44
N LEU A 54 23.38 19.70 -7.24
CA LEU A 54 22.54 19.68 -6.04
C LEU A 54 22.13 21.10 -5.67
N ARG A 55 20.86 21.26 -5.32
CA ARG A 55 20.35 22.50 -4.70
C ARG A 55 20.19 22.30 -3.20
N VAL A 56 20.29 23.39 -2.45
CA VAL A 56 20.26 23.35 -0.98
C VAL A 56 19.23 24.34 -0.45
N LEU A 57 18.20 23.83 0.22
CA LEU A 57 17.17 24.61 0.91
C LEU A 57 17.60 24.85 2.37
N ASP A 58 17.65 26.11 2.79
CA ASP A 58 18.01 26.50 4.15
C ASP A 58 16.78 26.56 5.05
N LEU A 59 16.70 25.66 6.03
CA LEU A 59 15.55 25.59 6.93
C LEU A 59 15.57 26.62 8.05
N ASP A 60 16.72 27.27 8.30
CA ASP A 60 16.88 28.37 9.27
C ASP A 60 16.47 29.73 8.68
N SER A 61 16.38 29.85 7.36
CA SER A 61 15.94 31.07 6.69
C SER A 61 14.43 31.32 6.89
N ASN A 62 14.03 32.59 7.05
CA ASN A 62 12.64 33.00 7.17
C ASN A 62 12.34 34.25 6.29
N PRO A 63 11.59 34.12 5.18
CA PRO A 63 11.00 32.88 4.68
C PRO A 63 12.09 31.88 4.27
N ARG A 64 11.75 30.58 4.29
CA ARG A 64 12.66 29.55 3.81
C ARG A 64 12.96 29.75 2.34
N THR A 65 14.22 29.67 1.96
CA THR A 65 14.67 29.86 0.58
C THR A 65 15.86 28.97 0.27
N PHE A 66 16.08 28.70 -1.01
CA PHE A 66 17.34 28.12 -1.45
C PHE A 66 18.50 29.04 -1.06
N ILE A 67 19.62 28.45 -0.65
CA ILE A 67 20.84 29.20 -0.36
C ILE A 67 21.25 29.91 -1.65
N PRO A 68 21.50 31.24 -1.64
CA PRO A 68 21.94 31.94 -2.83
C PRO A 68 23.38 31.57 -3.19
N ALA A 69 23.69 31.52 -4.48
CA ALA A 69 25.06 31.46 -4.96
C ALA A 69 25.83 32.73 -4.54
N PRO A 70 27.17 32.75 -4.59
CA PRO A 70 27.96 33.97 -4.36
C PRO A 70 27.53 35.16 -5.24
N ASN A 71 26.88 34.89 -6.38
CA ASN A 71 26.14 35.87 -7.15
C ASN A 71 24.65 35.85 -6.72
N PRO A 72 24.11 36.95 -6.17
CA PRO A 72 22.84 36.95 -5.43
C PRO A 72 21.56 36.75 -6.27
N LEU A 73 21.68 36.50 -7.57
CA LEU A 73 20.53 36.34 -8.48
C LEU A 73 20.12 34.88 -8.71
N GLU A 74 20.96 33.91 -8.33
CA GLU A 74 20.74 32.49 -8.59
C GLU A 74 20.88 31.68 -7.29
N ALA A 75 20.13 30.59 -7.19
CA ALA A 75 20.31 29.61 -6.12
C ALA A 75 21.69 28.93 -6.25
N LEU A 76 22.26 28.53 -5.11
CA LEU A 76 23.48 27.76 -5.05
C LEU A 76 23.26 26.43 -5.76
N SER A 77 23.98 26.26 -6.86
CA SER A 77 24.13 25.01 -7.58
C SER A 77 25.48 24.42 -7.19
N ILE A 78 25.47 23.27 -6.50
CA ILE A 78 26.67 22.50 -6.21
C ILE A 78 26.88 21.52 -7.37
N PRO A 79 27.88 21.71 -8.24
CA PRO A 79 28.14 20.78 -9.33
C PRO A 79 28.51 19.41 -8.77
N VAL A 80 27.88 18.36 -9.27
CA VAL A 80 28.16 16.98 -8.91
C VAL A 80 28.35 16.13 -10.17
N LEU A 81 28.24 14.81 -10.04
CA LEU A 81 28.26 13.92 -11.19
C LEU A 81 27.02 14.14 -12.08
N ASP A 82 27.06 13.58 -13.28
CA ASP A 82 25.98 13.74 -14.24
C ASP A 82 24.68 13.11 -13.72
N ARG A 83 23.57 13.86 -13.79
CA ARG A 83 22.20 13.45 -13.44
C ARG A 83 22.10 12.62 -12.14
N PRO A 84 22.44 13.19 -10.98
CA PRO A 84 22.36 12.48 -9.72
C PRO A 84 20.91 12.07 -9.43
N ASP A 85 20.71 10.84 -8.97
CA ASP A 85 19.36 10.28 -8.79
C ASP A 85 19.12 9.64 -7.42
N ALA A 86 20.17 9.51 -6.62
CA ALA A 86 20.08 9.05 -5.25
C ALA A 86 21.07 9.82 -4.37
N LEU A 87 20.65 10.08 -3.14
CA LEU A 87 21.39 10.75 -2.09
C LEU A 87 21.48 9.86 -0.85
N THR A 88 22.61 9.92 -0.19
CA THR A 88 22.71 9.45 1.20
C THR A 88 23.53 10.46 2.01
N ARG A 89 23.39 10.40 3.32
CA ARG A 89 24.12 11.26 4.25
C ARG A 89 24.88 10.42 5.23
N ASP A 90 25.88 11.03 5.84
CA ASP A 90 26.48 10.48 7.04
C ASP A 90 25.45 10.43 8.19
N VAL A 91 25.26 9.24 8.75
CA VAL A 91 24.40 8.99 9.91
C VAL A 91 25.27 8.53 11.09
N ALA A 92 25.17 9.21 12.22
CA ALA A 92 25.65 8.75 13.52
C ALA A 92 24.49 8.65 14.51
N TYR A 93 24.73 7.96 15.61
CA TYR A 93 23.85 7.97 16.77
C TYR A 93 24.67 8.40 17.99
N ASN A 94 24.16 9.35 18.77
CA ASN A 94 24.81 9.79 20.00
C ASN A 94 24.62 8.74 21.14
N ALA A 95 25.17 9.01 22.32
CA ALA A 95 25.06 8.09 23.46
C ALA A 95 23.60 7.84 23.91
N GLU A 96 22.71 8.78 23.65
CA GLU A 96 21.28 8.65 23.92
C GLU A 96 20.53 7.93 22.78
N GLY A 97 21.17 7.65 21.65
CA GLY A 97 20.57 6.99 20.48
C GLY A 97 19.86 7.94 19.51
N ASN A 98 20.09 9.25 19.63
CA ASN A 98 19.57 10.26 18.70
C ASN A 98 20.42 10.31 17.43
N ASP A 99 19.78 10.53 16.29
CA ASP A 99 20.45 10.72 15.00
C ASP A 99 21.27 12.02 15.01
N VAL A 100 22.55 11.91 14.62
CA VAL A 100 23.47 13.03 14.47
C VAL A 100 23.94 13.06 13.01
N PRO A 101 23.73 14.18 12.29
CA PRO A 101 24.24 14.33 10.93
C PRO A 101 25.77 14.41 10.93
N GLY A 102 26.40 13.83 9.91
CA GLY A 102 27.85 13.94 9.72
C GLY A 102 28.27 15.01 8.72
N PRO A 103 29.57 15.02 8.36
CA PRO A 103 30.16 16.05 7.52
C PRO A 103 29.82 15.94 6.03
N TYR A 104 29.31 14.81 5.54
CA TYR A 104 29.12 14.58 4.11
C TYR A 104 27.71 14.18 3.68
N ILE A 105 27.39 14.61 2.45
CA ILE A 105 26.34 14.11 1.59
C ILE A 105 27.00 13.40 0.40
N TYR A 106 26.41 12.31 -0.05
CA TYR A 106 26.88 11.53 -1.19
C TYR A 106 25.81 11.48 -2.24
N ALA A 107 26.21 11.69 -3.50
CA ALA A 107 25.34 11.56 -4.65
C ALA A 107 25.86 10.46 -5.58
N ARG A 108 24.96 9.66 -6.13
CA ARG A 108 25.23 8.73 -7.23
C ARG A 108 24.24 8.96 -8.36
N SER A 109 24.55 8.37 -9.50
CA SER A 109 23.69 8.30 -10.68
C SER A 109 23.50 6.84 -11.01
N SER A 110 22.29 6.49 -11.44
CA SER A 110 22.00 5.21 -12.06
C SER A 110 22.99 4.86 -13.17
N GLY A 111 23.52 3.64 -13.12
CA GLY A 111 24.43 3.12 -14.14
C GLY A 111 25.85 3.70 -14.11
N SER A 112 26.17 4.58 -13.16
CA SER A 112 27.51 5.18 -13.04
C SER A 112 28.36 4.45 -11.99
N PRO A 113 29.68 4.31 -12.21
CA PRO A 113 30.64 3.93 -11.18
C PRO A 113 31.09 5.11 -10.30
N GLU A 114 30.65 6.34 -10.58
CA GLU A 114 31.07 7.54 -9.85
C GLU A 114 30.19 7.83 -8.63
N ILE A 115 30.82 8.33 -7.55
CA ILE A 115 30.12 8.88 -6.38
C ILE A 115 30.68 10.28 -6.10
N SER A 116 29.81 11.29 -6.01
CA SER A 116 30.21 12.64 -5.60
C SER A 116 30.09 12.79 -4.09
N VAL A 117 31.15 13.28 -3.45
CA VAL A 117 31.19 13.59 -2.01
C VAL A 117 31.07 15.10 -1.84
N VAL A 118 30.02 15.55 -1.16
CA VAL A 118 29.68 16.95 -0.95
C VAL A 118 29.77 17.24 0.55
N ALA A 119 30.47 18.31 0.92
CA ALA A 119 30.51 18.74 2.32
C ALA A 119 29.15 19.33 2.73
N ALA A 120 28.65 18.88 3.88
CA ALA A 120 27.32 19.19 4.40
C ALA A 120 27.28 20.42 5.31
N ALA A 121 28.45 21.01 5.62
CA ALA A 121 28.54 22.21 6.44
C ALA A 121 28.17 23.45 5.63
N ARG A 122 27.40 24.36 6.23
CA ARG A 122 26.84 25.54 5.56
C ARG A 122 27.89 26.47 4.94
N ASP A 123 29.06 26.57 5.56
CA ASP A 123 30.20 27.36 5.12
C ASP A 123 31.08 26.64 4.08
N GLN A 124 30.82 25.35 3.82
CA GLN A 124 31.61 24.51 2.92
C GLN A 124 30.75 23.72 1.92
N LEU A 125 29.63 24.28 1.45
CA LEU A 125 28.73 23.65 0.50
C LEU A 125 29.35 23.52 -0.91
N ARG A 126 30.17 22.48 -1.12
CA ARG A 126 30.83 22.16 -2.39
C ARG A 126 31.16 20.66 -2.50
N GLN A 127 31.35 20.19 -3.73
CA GLN A 127 31.98 18.88 -3.95
C GLN A 127 33.44 18.91 -3.47
N VAL A 128 33.77 18.02 -2.53
CA VAL A 128 35.12 17.89 -1.96
C VAL A 128 35.90 16.71 -2.53
N ALA A 129 35.20 15.69 -3.04
CA ALA A 129 35.82 14.58 -3.73
C ALA A 129 34.87 13.96 -4.77
N ARG A 130 35.46 13.24 -5.73
CA ARG A 130 34.76 12.36 -6.66
C ARG A 130 35.43 11.00 -6.59
N LEU A 131 34.68 10.00 -6.15
CA LEU A 131 35.15 8.63 -6.00
C LEU A 131 34.82 7.86 -7.26
N GLN A 132 35.78 7.04 -7.70
CA GLN A 132 35.61 6.15 -8.83
C GLN A 132 35.58 4.71 -8.32
N ALA A 133 34.41 4.08 -8.36
CA ALA A 133 34.29 2.65 -8.08
C ALA A 133 34.79 1.81 -9.26
N ALA A 134 35.07 0.53 -8.99
CA ALA A 134 35.50 -0.43 -10.01
C ALA A 134 34.39 -0.80 -11.01
N SER A 135 33.12 -0.56 -10.65
CA SER A 135 31.93 -0.90 -11.44
C SER A 135 30.74 -0.05 -10.99
N ILE A 136 29.57 -0.28 -11.61
CA ILE A 136 28.31 0.41 -11.34
C ILE A 136 27.96 0.32 -9.86
N VAL A 137 27.67 1.47 -9.25
CA VAL A 137 27.21 1.58 -7.86
C VAL A 137 25.69 1.43 -7.83
N THR A 138 25.19 0.42 -7.11
CA THR A 138 23.75 0.10 -7.09
C THR A 138 23.02 0.65 -5.86
N ALA A 139 23.72 0.74 -4.73
CA ALA A 139 23.20 1.27 -3.48
C ALA A 139 24.34 1.81 -2.62
N PHE A 140 24.03 2.67 -1.66
CA PHE A 140 25.00 3.16 -0.69
C PHE A 140 24.35 3.51 0.65
N ALA A 141 25.17 3.63 1.68
CA ALA A 141 24.81 4.18 2.98
C ALA A 141 26.10 4.66 3.65
N ALA A 142 26.03 5.69 4.49
CA ALA A 142 27.24 6.26 5.08
C ALA A 142 27.14 6.44 6.58
N ARG A 143 28.24 6.13 7.27
CA ARG A 143 28.40 6.26 8.71
C ARG A 143 29.19 7.53 8.99
N SER A 144 28.60 8.41 9.80
CA SER A 144 29.30 9.56 10.37
C SER A 144 30.38 9.09 11.36
N PRO A 145 31.48 9.84 11.54
CA PRO A 145 32.42 9.59 12.62
C PRO A 145 31.72 9.59 13.97
N ALA A 146 32.22 8.79 14.92
CA ALA A 146 31.74 8.87 16.29
C ALA A 146 31.87 10.31 16.82
N GLU A 147 30.85 10.79 17.54
CA GLU A 147 30.80 12.18 18.01
C GLU A 147 32.07 12.55 18.79
N GLY A 148 32.70 13.66 18.41
CA GLY A 148 33.93 14.15 19.05
C GLY A 148 35.20 13.33 18.79
N SER A 149 35.13 12.23 18.02
CA SER A 149 36.30 11.38 17.74
C SER A 149 37.27 11.99 16.73
N GLY A 150 36.79 12.89 15.86
CA GLY A 150 37.55 13.38 14.71
C GLY A 150 37.96 12.28 13.72
N GLY A 151 37.36 11.09 13.82
CA GLY A 151 37.63 9.94 12.95
C GLY A 151 37.09 10.13 11.52
N PRO A 152 37.38 9.19 10.60
CA PRO A 152 36.87 9.25 9.24
C PRO A 152 35.37 8.89 9.16
N SER A 153 34.67 9.43 8.17
CA SER A 153 33.36 8.93 7.74
C SER A 153 33.57 7.62 6.98
N GLY A 154 32.68 6.65 7.17
CA GLY A 154 32.70 5.37 6.46
C GLY A 154 31.60 5.31 5.41
N LEU A 155 31.94 5.46 4.12
CA LEU A 155 31.00 5.27 3.02
C LEU A 155 30.94 3.78 2.65
N TYR A 156 29.77 3.17 2.80
CA TYR A 156 29.49 1.82 2.32
C TYR A 156 28.74 1.90 1.00
N TYR A 157 29.25 1.27 -0.05
CA TYR A 157 28.60 1.27 -1.36
C TYR A 157 28.65 -0.11 -2.00
N ALA A 158 27.53 -0.51 -2.57
CA ALA A 158 27.37 -1.75 -3.30
C ALA A 158 27.81 -1.55 -4.75
N ILE A 159 28.64 -2.46 -5.25
CA ILE A 159 28.96 -2.54 -6.67
C ILE A 159 28.46 -3.86 -7.24
N GLN A 160 28.05 -3.81 -8.51
CA GLN A 160 27.87 -5.03 -9.30
C GLN A 160 29.26 -5.54 -9.71
N ASP A 161 29.65 -6.73 -9.26
CA ASP A 161 31.04 -7.22 -9.37
C ASP A 161 31.49 -7.30 -10.84
N PRO A 162 32.53 -6.54 -11.23
CA PRO A 162 33.08 -6.58 -12.59
C PRO A 162 33.89 -7.86 -12.86
N ASP A 163 34.40 -8.53 -11.83
CA ASP A 163 35.33 -9.67 -11.93
C ASP A 163 34.65 -11.03 -11.64
N GLY A 164 33.33 -11.02 -11.45
CA GLY A 164 32.56 -12.23 -11.20
C GLY A 164 32.64 -13.18 -12.39
N LEU A 165 32.64 -14.50 -12.14
CA LEU A 165 32.49 -15.50 -13.21
C LEU A 165 31.17 -15.21 -13.94
N PHE A 166 31.21 -14.75 -15.21
CA PHE A 166 30.02 -14.47 -16.01
C PHE A 166 29.40 -15.77 -16.57
N THR A 167 28.23 -16.13 -16.06
CA THR A 167 27.26 -17.07 -16.63
C THR A 167 25.90 -16.36 -16.65
N ALA A 168 24.87 -16.97 -17.24
CA ALA A 168 23.56 -16.35 -17.39
C ALA A 168 22.94 -15.83 -16.07
N ASP A 169 23.42 -16.33 -14.93
CA ASP A 169 22.95 -16.03 -13.58
C ASP A 169 24.03 -15.44 -12.65
N THR A 170 25.19 -15.01 -13.14
CA THR A 170 26.33 -14.68 -12.26
C THR A 170 27.01 -13.35 -12.59
N GLY A 171 26.60 -12.32 -11.85
CA GLY A 171 27.50 -11.34 -11.27
C GLY A 171 27.21 -11.33 -9.76
N GLY A 172 28.23 -11.46 -8.92
CA GLY A 172 28.05 -11.19 -7.49
C GLY A 172 27.88 -9.69 -7.28
N ALA A 173 27.15 -9.24 -6.27
CA ALA A 173 27.33 -7.89 -5.77
C ALA A 173 28.30 -7.94 -4.58
N ARG A 174 29.05 -6.87 -4.35
CA ARG A 174 29.85 -6.74 -3.14
C ARG A 174 29.71 -5.35 -2.56
N VAL A 175 29.80 -5.27 -1.24
CA VAL A 175 29.83 -4.01 -0.50
C VAL A 175 31.28 -3.62 -0.29
N MET A 176 31.61 -2.42 -0.72
CA MET A 176 32.89 -1.77 -0.50
C MET A 176 32.73 -0.75 0.62
N ARG A 177 33.79 -0.55 1.41
CA ARG A 177 33.92 0.54 2.36
C ARG A 177 35.02 1.49 1.89
N GLN A 178 34.70 2.77 1.84
CA GLN A 178 35.64 3.86 1.61
C GLN A 178 35.68 4.75 2.85
N ASP A 179 36.84 4.79 3.50
CA ASP A 179 37.06 5.67 4.64
C ASP A 179 37.44 7.07 4.11
N LEU A 180 36.76 8.10 4.61
CA LEU A 180 36.90 9.50 4.18
C LEU A 180 37.31 10.37 5.36
N PRO A 181 38.46 11.07 5.30
CA PRO A 181 38.85 12.01 6.34
C PRO A 181 37.89 13.21 6.37
N GLY A 182 37.96 14.07 7.38
CA GLY A 182 37.11 15.26 7.48
C GLY A 182 37.29 16.27 6.32
N PRO A 183 36.32 17.18 6.08
CA PRO A 183 36.25 18.00 4.87
C PRO A 183 37.50 18.84 4.58
N GLU A 184 38.11 19.40 5.63
CA GLU A 184 39.33 20.22 5.50
C GLU A 184 40.52 19.39 5.05
N ALA A 185 40.70 18.21 5.66
CA ALA A 185 41.77 17.28 5.31
C ALA A 185 41.57 16.75 3.89
N LEU A 186 40.33 16.43 3.49
CA LEU A 186 40.01 15.96 2.15
C LEU A 186 40.25 17.04 1.09
N ALA A 187 39.88 18.30 1.38
CA ALA A 187 40.11 19.43 0.48
C ALA A 187 41.58 19.85 0.39
N ALA A 188 42.36 19.65 1.45
CA ALA A 188 43.78 19.95 1.49
C ALA A 188 44.65 18.85 0.86
N ALA A 189 44.11 17.66 0.64
CA ALA A 189 44.89 16.54 0.19
C ALA A 189 44.98 16.47 -1.34
N GLU A 190 46.17 16.18 -1.87
CA GLU A 190 46.36 15.94 -3.30
C GLU A 190 45.59 14.69 -3.75
N PRO A 191 45.15 14.62 -5.03
CA PRO A 191 44.48 13.44 -5.59
C PRO A 191 45.39 12.21 -5.49
N GLY A 192 45.19 11.39 -4.45
CA GLY A 192 46.01 10.21 -4.14
C GLY A 192 46.17 9.86 -2.65
N SER A 193 45.65 10.69 -1.75
CA SER A 193 45.77 10.51 -0.29
C SER A 193 44.65 9.70 0.38
N LEU A 194 43.59 9.35 -0.36
CA LEU A 194 42.47 8.58 0.17
C LEU A 194 42.88 7.12 0.40
N PRO A 195 42.51 6.50 1.53
CA PRO A 195 42.66 5.07 1.72
C PRO A 195 42.01 4.31 0.56
N ALA A 196 42.62 3.22 0.11
CA ALA A 196 42.00 2.39 -0.93
C ALA A 196 40.69 1.78 -0.39
N PRO A 197 39.63 1.68 -1.22
CA PRO A 197 38.39 1.05 -0.81
C PRO A 197 38.62 -0.44 -0.54
N VAL A 198 37.97 -0.96 0.50
CA VAL A 198 38.09 -2.38 0.91
C VAL A 198 36.75 -3.09 0.76
N THR A 199 36.78 -4.34 0.32
CA THR A 199 35.57 -5.18 0.29
C THR A 199 35.21 -5.60 1.71
N VAL A 200 33.97 -5.41 2.14
CA VAL A 200 33.50 -5.79 3.50
C VAL A 200 32.42 -6.86 3.49
N PHE A 201 31.75 -7.08 2.36
CA PHE A 201 30.71 -8.11 2.24
C PHE A 201 30.54 -8.57 0.79
N CYS A 202 30.47 -9.87 0.54
CA CYS A 202 30.27 -10.48 -0.77
C CYS A 202 28.91 -11.19 -0.82
N LEU A 203 28.09 -10.93 -1.82
CA LEU A 203 26.77 -11.55 -1.98
C LEU A 203 26.84 -12.91 -2.66
N GLN A 204 25.69 -13.61 -2.68
CA GLN A 204 25.55 -14.80 -3.50
C GLN A 204 25.58 -14.41 -5.00
N PRO A 205 26.10 -15.29 -5.87
CA PRO A 205 26.03 -15.06 -7.31
C PRO A 205 24.59 -14.87 -7.78
N GLY A 206 24.37 -13.89 -8.66
CA GLY A 206 23.04 -13.62 -9.24
C GLY A 206 22.16 -12.70 -8.40
N GLU A 207 22.71 -12.10 -7.33
CA GLU A 207 22.07 -11.07 -6.54
C GLU A 207 22.64 -9.69 -6.82
N SER A 208 21.77 -8.68 -6.75
CA SER A 208 22.14 -7.27 -6.75
C SER A 208 21.56 -6.59 -5.52
N ILE A 209 22.27 -5.61 -4.97
CA ILE A 209 21.77 -4.82 -3.82
C ILE A 209 20.95 -3.66 -4.35
N LEU A 210 19.72 -3.53 -3.86
CA LEU A 210 18.79 -2.45 -4.22
C LEU A 210 18.83 -1.28 -3.23
N ALA A 211 18.93 -1.58 -1.93
CA ALA A 211 18.83 -0.60 -0.87
C ALA A 211 19.77 -0.94 0.28
N MET A 212 20.27 0.09 0.95
CA MET A 212 21.12 -0.01 2.13
C MET A 212 20.71 1.06 3.14
N THR A 213 20.81 0.75 4.43
CA THR A 213 20.59 1.72 5.51
C THR A 213 21.52 1.45 6.69
N MET A 214 21.95 2.52 7.39
CA MET A 214 22.82 2.42 8.55
C MET A 214 22.04 2.24 9.85
N LEU A 215 22.56 1.39 10.75
CA LEU A 215 21.96 1.12 12.06
C LEU A 215 22.83 1.66 13.21
N ALA A 216 22.25 1.73 14.41
CA ALA A 216 22.85 2.36 15.57
C ALA A 216 24.01 1.58 16.22
N GLY A 217 24.28 0.35 15.82
CA GLY A 217 25.47 -0.39 16.23
C GLY A 217 26.75 0.11 15.53
N PRO A 218 27.95 -0.17 16.06
CA PRO A 218 29.20 0.11 15.37
C PRO A 218 29.29 -0.75 14.09
N ASP A 219 29.53 -0.10 12.95
CA ASP A 219 29.77 -0.77 11.66
C ASP A 219 28.66 -1.73 11.21
N THR A 220 27.44 -1.55 11.71
CA THR A 220 26.24 -2.33 11.34
C THR A 220 25.40 -1.61 10.28
N PHE A 221 24.96 -2.35 9.28
CA PHE A 221 24.05 -1.87 8.24
C PHE A 221 23.10 -2.99 7.79
N ALA A 222 21.94 -2.60 7.28
CA ALA A 222 21.03 -3.52 6.61
C ALA A 222 21.08 -3.29 5.11
N LEU A 223 20.97 -4.38 4.34
CA LEU A 223 20.91 -4.34 2.88
C LEU A 223 19.76 -5.21 2.38
N ALA A 224 19.13 -4.77 1.29
CA ALA A 224 18.11 -5.53 0.60
C ALA A 224 18.59 -5.89 -0.81
N THR A 225 18.36 -7.13 -1.20
CA THR A 225 18.85 -7.73 -2.44
C THR A 225 17.68 -8.12 -3.33
N ARG A 226 17.98 -8.22 -4.62
CA ARG A 226 17.10 -8.82 -5.63
C ARG A 226 17.89 -9.82 -6.45
N GLN A 227 17.29 -10.96 -6.71
CA GLN A 227 17.85 -11.96 -7.63
C GLN A 227 17.59 -11.53 -9.08
N ALA A 228 18.45 -11.97 -10.00
CA ALA A 228 18.33 -11.68 -11.43
C ALA A 228 16.96 -12.08 -12.04
N SER A 229 16.28 -13.09 -11.46
CA SER A 229 14.92 -13.49 -11.84
C SER A 229 13.87 -12.41 -11.58
N GLY A 230 14.19 -11.42 -10.75
CA GLY A 230 13.32 -10.31 -10.36
C GLY A 230 12.23 -10.66 -9.35
N ARG A 231 12.02 -11.92 -9.00
CA ARG A 231 10.88 -12.38 -8.18
C ARG A 231 11.23 -12.70 -6.72
N SER A 232 12.51 -12.74 -6.42
CA SER A 232 13.06 -13.15 -5.13
C SER A 232 14.21 -12.24 -4.73
N GLY A 233 14.51 -12.23 -3.44
CA GLY A 233 15.44 -11.29 -2.84
C GLY A 233 15.58 -11.59 -1.35
N ARG A 234 16.63 -11.04 -0.75
CA ARG A 234 16.93 -11.22 0.67
C ARG A 234 17.08 -9.87 1.33
N THR A 235 16.77 -9.80 2.62
CA THR A 235 17.13 -8.65 3.45
C THR A 235 18.08 -9.13 4.52
N LEU A 236 19.28 -8.55 4.58
CA LEU A 236 20.37 -9.04 5.42
C LEU A 236 20.81 -7.94 6.38
N LEU A 237 21.02 -8.33 7.64
CA LEU A 237 21.76 -7.53 8.62
C LEU A 237 23.23 -7.91 8.54
N VAL A 238 24.10 -6.91 8.37
CA VAL A 238 25.55 -7.10 8.23
C VAL A 238 26.27 -6.24 9.26
N THR A 239 27.25 -6.84 9.93
CA THR A 239 28.25 -6.15 10.74
C THR A 239 29.57 -6.24 9.99
N ASP A 240 30.16 -5.10 9.65
CA ASP A 240 31.46 -5.04 9.00
C ASP A 240 32.54 -5.53 9.98
N ALA A 241 33.08 -6.71 9.69
CA ALA A 241 34.13 -7.37 10.47
C ALA A 241 35.54 -7.07 9.93
N GLY A 242 35.67 -6.09 9.02
CA GLY A 242 36.89 -5.75 8.32
C GLY A 242 36.97 -6.30 6.90
N PRO A 243 38.11 -6.08 6.22
CA PRO A 243 38.28 -6.44 4.82
C PRO A 243 38.16 -7.95 4.55
N VAL A 244 37.38 -8.29 3.53
CA VAL A 244 37.26 -9.64 2.98
C VAL A 244 38.33 -9.84 1.91
N ALA A 245 39.09 -10.94 2.00
CA ALA A 245 40.24 -11.21 1.13
C ALA A 245 39.87 -11.42 -0.35
N ASP A 246 38.81 -12.19 -0.61
CA ASP A 246 38.25 -12.41 -1.95
C ASP A 246 36.73 -12.69 -1.87
N CYS A 247 36.02 -12.50 -2.99
CA CYS A 247 34.59 -12.83 -3.11
C CYS A 247 34.36 -14.18 -3.79
N LEU A 248 35.29 -15.14 -3.66
CA LEU A 248 35.09 -16.49 -4.21
C LEU A 248 34.03 -17.28 -3.45
N GLN A 249 33.76 -16.89 -2.20
CA GLN A 249 32.69 -17.43 -1.37
C GLN A 249 31.80 -16.29 -0.85
N PRO A 250 30.47 -16.47 -0.83
CA PRO A 250 29.55 -15.49 -0.25
C PRO A 250 29.85 -15.27 1.24
N SER A 251 29.80 -14.02 1.68
CA SER A 251 29.90 -13.67 3.09
C SER A 251 28.66 -14.14 3.84
N THR A 252 28.85 -14.52 5.12
CA THR A 252 27.73 -14.87 6.00
C THR A 252 27.18 -13.59 6.65
N PRO A 253 25.88 -13.29 6.53
CA PRO A 253 25.28 -12.15 7.19
C PRO A 253 25.23 -12.37 8.71
N THR A 254 25.13 -11.29 9.48
CA THR A 254 24.92 -11.36 10.94
C THR A 254 23.56 -11.98 11.25
N VAL A 255 22.52 -11.54 10.54
CA VAL A 255 21.16 -12.11 10.62
C VAL A 255 20.51 -12.04 9.24
N ASP A 256 19.79 -13.09 8.84
CA ASP A 256 18.89 -13.05 7.68
C ASP A 256 17.50 -12.56 8.13
N LEU A 257 17.10 -11.40 7.63
CA LEU A 257 15.84 -10.72 7.97
C LEU A 257 14.71 -11.05 6.98
N SER A 258 14.99 -11.86 5.95
CA SER A 258 14.07 -12.08 4.82
C SER A 258 12.73 -12.67 5.26
N ALA A 259 12.75 -13.59 6.23
CA ALA A 259 11.54 -14.20 6.77
C ALA A 259 10.63 -13.18 7.45
N GLY A 260 11.19 -12.17 8.13
CA GLY A 260 10.43 -11.10 8.77
C GLY A 260 9.69 -10.20 7.77
N PHE A 261 10.15 -10.13 6.52
CA PHE A 261 9.46 -9.48 5.40
C PHE A 261 8.57 -10.42 4.58
N GLY A 262 8.31 -11.65 5.08
CA GLY A 262 7.52 -12.65 4.37
C GLY A 262 8.22 -13.25 3.16
N ASN A 263 9.56 -13.18 3.11
CA ASN A 263 10.40 -13.57 1.95
C ASN A 263 10.08 -12.80 0.66
N VAL A 264 9.50 -11.60 0.80
CA VAL A 264 9.28 -10.68 -0.32
C VAL A 264 10.52 -9.77 -0.43
N PRO A 265 11.04 -9.50 -1.64
CA PRO A 265 12.13 -8.53 -1.81
C PRO A 265 11.73 -7.15 -1.28
N VAL A 266 12.70 -6.39 -0.81
CA VAL A 266 12.51 -5.03 -0.28
C VAL A 266 13.29 -4.05 -1.15
N ARG A 267 12.67 -2.92 -1.49
CA ARG A 267 13.29 -1.91 -2.38
C ARG A 267 13.64 -0.59 -1.70
N ILE A 268 13.10 -0.32 -0.51
CA ILE A 268 13.46 0.83 0.33
C ILE A 268 13.64 0.32 1.75
N LEU A 269 14.72 0.74 2.41
CA LEU A 269 14.99 0.45 3.81
C LEU A 269 15.10 1.75 4.61
N ALA A 270 14.48 1.77 5.78
CA ALA A 270 14.58 2.87 6.73
C ALA A 270 14.81 2.33 8.15
N SER A 271 15.57 3.10 8.93
CA SER A 271 15.84 2.87 10.35
C SER A 271 15.42 4.10 11.15
N HIS A 272 15.36 3.98 12.46
CA HIS A 272 14.91 5.05 13.36
C HIS A 272 15.91 5.31 14.49
N PRO A 273 15.96 6.55 15.03
CA PRO A 273 16.67 6.83 16.28
C PRO A 273 15.93 6.24 17.47
N ARG A 274 16.48 6.38 18.68
CA ARG A 274 15.79 5.97 19.90
C ARG A 274 14.49 6.77 20.04
N VAL A 275 13.44 6.08 20.47
CA VAL A 275 12.11 6.68 20.66
C VAL A 275 11.56 6.22 22.01
N ASP A 276 10.98 7.14 22.78
CA ASP A 276 10.30 6.82 24.03
C ASP A 276 8.79 6.73 23.78
N ILE A 277 8.21 5.53 23.95
CA ILE A 277 6.77 5.34 23.85
C ILE A 277 6.15 5.54 25.24
N PRO A 278 5.15 6.44 25.37
CA PRO A 278 4.37 6.58 26.60
C PRO A 278 3.83 5.22 27.05
N ASP A 279 4.00 4.91 28.33
CA ASP A 279 3.49 3.69 28.98
C ASP A 279 4.03 2.33 28.48
N ALA A 280 4.72 2.26 27.33
CA ALA A 280 5.33 1.04 26.78
C ALA A 280 6.87 0.99 26.87
N GLY A 281 7.52 2.12 27.17
CA GLY A 281 8.97 2.21 27.34
C GLY A 281 9.72 2.65 26.07
N SER A 282 11.04 2.61 26.11
CA SER A 282 11.88 3.10 25.02
C SER A 282 12.22 2.01 23.99
N ILE A 283 12.10 2.33 22.70
CA ILE A 283 12.63 1.54 21.60
C ILE A 283 14.05 2.00 21.31
N ASN A 284 15.02 1.09 21.35
CA ASN A 284 16.41 1.38 20.98
C ASN A 284 16.53 1.80 19.52
N ALA A 285 17.48 2.67 19.22
CA ALA A 285 17.78 3.10 17.87
C ALA A 285 18.12 1.89 16.97
N GLY A 286 17.54 1.84 15.78
CA GLY A 286 17.75 0.76 14.80
C GLY A 286 17.21 -0.60 15.19
N ARG A 287 16.43 -0.72 16.27
CA ARG A 287 15.77 -1.98 16.64
C ARG A 287 14.84 -2.45 15.52
N TYR A 288 13.99 -1.57 15.00
CA TYR A 288 13.11 -1.87 13.89
C TYR A 288 13.71 -1.42 12.56
N ILE A 289 13.75 -2.33 11.60
CA ILE A 289 14.09 -2.02 10.21
C ILE A 289 12.78 -2.01 9.42
N PHE A 290 12.41 -0.85 8.89
CA PHE A 290 11.24 -0.70 8.05
C PHE A 290 11.62 -0.92 6.59
N GLY A 291 10.82 -1.72 5.88
CA GLY A 291 11.03 -2.06 4.49
C GLY A 291 9.77 -1.83 3.67
N VAL A 292 9.92 -1.18 2.51
CA VAL A 292 8.89 -1.17 1.46
C VAL A 292 9.08 -2.43 0.61
N ARG A 293 8.11 -3.32 0.66
CA ARG A 293 8.13 -4.55 -0.13
C ARG A 293 8.02 -4.25 -1.62
N ASP A 294 8.75 -5.01 -2.43
CA ASP A 294 8.81 -4.81 -3.87
C ASP A 294 7.60 -5.46 -4.56
N GLU A 295 6.67 -4.61 -4.97
CA GLU A 295 5.43 -5.02 -5.62
C GLU A 295 5.66 -5.73 -6.96
N SER A 296 6.77 -5.42 -7.64
CA SER A 296 7.09 -6.03 -8.92
C SER A 296 7.45 -7.51 -8.80
N ALA A 297 7.75 -8.00 -7.58
CA ALA A 297 8.02 -9.41 -7.34
C ALA A 297 6.78 -10.31 -7.50
N CYS A 298 5.56 -9.78 -7.35
CA CYS A 298 4.33 -10.56 -7.49
C CYS A 298 3.21 -9.83 -8.27
N SER A 299 3.58 -9.19 -9.38
CA SER A 299 2.62 -8.53 -10.28
C SER A 299 1.74 -7.48 -9.59
N ALA A 300 2.31 -6.77 -8.61
CA ALA A 300 1.64 -5.78 -7.77
C ALA A 300 0.44 -6.32 -6.97
N ALA A 301 0.43 -7.61 -6.64
CA ALA A 301 -0.55 -8.12 -5.69
C ALA A 301 -0.34 -7.48 -4.31
N ARG A 302 -1.45 -7.26 -3.58
CA ARG A 302 -1.47 -6.64 -2.25
C ARG A 302 -0.51 -7.33 -1.27
N GLU A 303 -0.35 -8.65 -1.41
CA GLU A 303 0.52 -9.47 -0.56
C GLU A 303 2.00 -9.07 -0.60
N CYS A 304 2.48 -8.37 -1.64
CA CYS A 304 3.88 -7.90 -1.77
C CYS A 304 4.03 -6.38 -1.76
N SER A 305 2.99 -5.63 -1.38
CA SER A 305 3.06 -4.16 -1.28
C SER A 305 3.00 -3.69 0.17
N GLY A 306 3.38 -2.43 0.39
CA GLY A 306 3.26 -1.77 1.68
C GLY A 306 4.48 -1.93 2.56
N VAL A 307 4.43 -1.26 3.70
CA VAL A 307 5.52 -1.16 4.65
C VAL A 307 5.35 -2.22 5.74
N LEU A 308 6.42 -2.96 6.01
CA LEU A 308 6.55 -3.82 7.18
C LEU A 308 7.79 -3.43 7.96
N ALA A 309 7.82 -3.78 9.23
CA ALA A 309 8.99 -3.68 10.08
C ALA A 309 9.45 -5.06 10.53
N VAL A 310 10.75 -5.22 10.64
CA VAL A 310 11.41 -6.40 11.22
C VAL A 310 12.12 -5.98 12.50
N ASP A 311 11.93 -6.77 13.56
CA ASP A 311 12.58 -6.57 14.86
C ASP A 311 13.93 -7.28 14.87
N THR A 312 15.01 -6.49 14.97
CA THR A 312 16.38 -7.01 15.05
C THR A 312 16.74 -7.53 16.44
N GLU A 313 15.97 -7.16 17.47
CA GLU A 313 16.17 -7.57 18.85
C GLU A 313 15.17 -8.67 19.27
N SER A 314 14.34 -9.17 18.36
CA SER A 314 13.40 -10.26 18.66
C SER A 314 14.12 -11.57 19.02
N SER A 315 13.40 -12.52 19.61
CA SER A 315 13.91 -13.88 19.90
C SER A 315 13.04 -14.94 19.20
N PRO A 316 13.51 -15.57 18.10
CA PRO A 316 14.79 -15.31 17.40
C PRO A 316 14.83 -13.93 16.71
N PRO A 317 16.02 -13.35 16.41
CA PRO A 317 16.13 -12.08 15.69
C PRO A 317 15.56 -12.15 14.26
N GLY A 318 15.14 -11.00 13.73
CA GLY A 318 14.72 -10.91 12.33
C GLY A 318 13.28 -11.38 12.06
N GLN A 319 12.44 -11.43 13.10
CA GLN A 319 11.02 -11.72 12.94
C GLN A 319 10.25 -10.45 12.57
N THR A 320 9.11 -10.61 11.91
CA THR A 320 8.17 -9.50 11.72
C THR A 320 7.90 -8.85 13.07
N ALA A 321 8.07 -7.53 13.13
CA ALA A 321 7.87 -6.78 14.36
C ALA A 321 6.44 -6.97 14.86
N ARG A 322 6.24 -6.88 16.18
CA ARG A 322 4.93 -7.05 16.80
C ARG A 322 4.42 -5.70 17.25
N ASP A 323 3.18 -5.38 16.89
CA ASP A 323 2.53 -4.16 17.36
C ASP A 323 2.23 -4.21 18.87
N LEU A 324 1.62 -3.15 19.39
CA LEU A 324 1.26 -3.02 20.81
C LEU A 324 0.28 -4.10 21.31
N SER A 325 -0.47 -4.75 20.41
CA SER A 325 -1.35 -5.87 20.77
C SER A 325 -0.59 -7.20 20.92
N GLY A 326 0.68 -7.24 20.50
CA GLY A 326 1.52 -8.43 20.47
C GLY A 326 1.33 -9.29 19.21
N ALA A 327 0.44 -8.91 18.30
CA ALA A 327 0.26 -9.56 17.00
C ALA A 327 1.39 -9.15 16.03
N PRO A 328 1.78 -10.01 15.07
CA PRO A 328 2.70 -9.61 14.00
C PRO A 328 2.13 -8.40 13.25
N MET A 329 2.98 -7.41 12.98
CA MET A 329 2.64 -6.21 12.23
C MET A 329 1.97 -6.58 10.90
N LEU A 330 0.82 -5.99 10.65
CA LEU A 330 0.19 -6.06 9.33
C LEU A 330 0.87 -5.08 8.38
N PRO A 331 0.98 -5.42 7.08
CA PRO A 331 1.53 -4.48 6.12
C PRO A 331 0.72 -3.18 6.07
N ILE A 332 1.41 -2.05 6.17
CA ILE A 332 0.80 -0.74 6.06
C ILE A 332 0.70 -0.40 4.58
N PHE A 333 -0.55 -0.33 4.09
CA PHE A 333 -0.83 -0.07 2.68
C PHE A 333 -1.04 1.42 2.42
N PRO A 334 -0.61 1.91 1.25
CA PRO A 334 -1.05 3.22 0.81
C PRO A 334 -2.55 3.20 0.53
N ALA A 335 -3.21 4.37 0.57
CA ALA A 335 -4.62 4.49 0.21
C ALA A 335 -4.90 4.09 -1.25
N GLY A 336 -3.86 4.10 -2.08
CA GLY A 336 -3.79 3.51 -3.41
C GLY A 336 -2.41 3.77 -4.03
N GLY A 337 -2.17 3.29 -5.24
CA GLY A 337 -0.88 3.44 -5.91
C GLY A 337 0.23 2.62 -5.24
N LEU A 338 1.47 2.90 -5.63
CA LEU A 338 2.66 2.24 -5.09
C LEU A 338 3.41 3.22 -4.16
N PRO A 339 3.96 2.79 -3.02
CA PRO A 339 4.78 3.63 -2.17
C PRO A 339 5.99 4.17 -2.95
N THR A 340 6.24 5.47 -2.94
CA THR A 340 7.35 6.10 -3.66
C THR A 340 8.48 6.56 -2.75
N GLY A 341 8.22 6.64 -1.45
CA GLY A 341 9.21 6.98 -0.43
C GLY A 341 8.77 6.50 0.95
N LEU A 342 9.70 6.56 1.90
CA LEU A 342 9.45 6.26 3.31
C LEU A 342 10.37 7.11 4.18
N ALA A 343 9.81 7.88 5.11
CA ALA A 343 10.55 8.55 6.16
C ALA A 343 9.97 8.20 7.53
N LEU A 344 10.84 8.11 8.52
CA LEU A 344 10.49 7.94 9.92
C LEU A 344 10.86 9.22 10.68
N VAL A 345 9.87 9.81 11.34
CA VAL A 345 9.99 11.11 12.01
C VAL A 345 9.78 10.88 13.50
N PRO A 346 10.78 11.12 14.36
CA PRO A 346 10.58 10.99 15.80
C PRO A 346 9.67 12.11 16.29
N ASP A 347 8.85 11.86 17.30
CA ASP A 347 8.20 12.89 18.11
C ASP A 347 7.40 14.02 17.41
N PRO A 348 6.81 13.88 16.20
CA PRO A 348 6.06 14.99 15.62
C PRO A 348 4.73 15.19 16.34
N ASN A 349 4.29 16.46 16.38
CA ASN A 349 2.90 16.79 16.68
C ASN A 349 2.07 16.67 15.40
N LEU A 350 0.96 15.93 15.48
CA LEU A 350 -0.02 15.84 14.41
C LEU A 350 -1.31 16.54 14.83
N ARG A 351 -2.13 16.94 13.85
CA ARG A 351 -3.50 17.39 14.09
C ARG A 351 -4.47 16.30 13.64
N PHE A 352 -5.24 15.76 14.58
CA PHE A 352 -6.28 14.76 14.29
C PHE A 352 -7.65 15.43 14.37
N VAL A 353 -8.47 15.28 13.34
CA VAL A 353 -9.86 15.76 13.35
C VAL A 353 -10.78 14.57 13.46
N LEU A 354 -11.26 14.24 14.67
CA LEU A 354 -12.12 13.08 14.93
C LEU A 354 -13.47 13.19 14.21
N ASP A 355 -14.22 12.08 14.14
CA ASP A 355 -15.52 12.04 13.43
C ASP A 355 -16.57 13.03 13.95
N ASN A 356 -16.50 13.39 15.24
CA ASN A 356 -17.37 14.39 15.85
C ASN A 356 -16.90 15.85 15.58
N GLY A 357 -15.85 16.03 14.78
CA GLY A 357 -15.24 17.32 14.47
C GLY A 357 -14.31 17.85 15.58
N ALA A 358 -14.12 17.12 16.68
CA ALA A 358 -13.17 17.52 17.71
C ALA A 358 -11.74 17.39 17.19
N GLU A 359 -10.91 18.37 17.53
CA GLU A 359 -9.51 18.38 17.15
C GLU A 359 -8.62 18.00 18.33
N THR A 360 -7.70 17.08 18.10
CA THR A 360 -6.64 16.74 19.06
C THR A 360 -5.27 16.95 18.42
N ARG A 361 -4.26 17.21 19.25
CA ARG A 361 -2.88 17.40 18.80
C ARG A 361 -1.92 16.46 19.52
N PRO A 362 -1.99 15.14 19.25
CA PRO A 362 -1.12 14.20 19.92
C PRO A 362 0.32 14.35 19.41
N ARG A 363 1.26 14.15 20.33
CA ARG A 363 2.66 13.88 19.99
C ARG A 363 2.77 12.39 19.68
N VAL A 364 3.22 12.07 18.47
CA VAL A 364 3.43 10.69 18.03
C VAL A 364 4.89 10.32 18.28
N PRO A 365 5.23 9.26 19.02
CA PRO A 365 6.63 8.95 19.33
C PRO A 365 7.47 8.67 18.09
N LEU A 366 6.91 7.94 17.11
CA LEU A 366 7.53 7.73 15.81
C LEU A 366 6.47 7.69 14.72
N LEU A 367 6.53 8.65 13.81
CA LEU A 367 5.62 8.78 12.68
C LEU A 367 6.26 8.21 11.42
N GLY A 368 5.52 7.37 10.70
CA GLY A 368 5.84 7.00 9.33
C GLY A 368 5.15 7.93 8.32
N VAL A 369 5.90 8.41 7.34
CA VAL A 369 5.38 9.18 6.20
C VAL A 369 5.64 8.37 4.93
N MET A 370 4.57 8.00 4.23
CA MET A 370 4.63 7.18 3.02
C MET A 370 3.88 7.84 1.87
N PRO A 371 4.58 8.58 1.00
CA PRO A 371 4.02 9.06 -0.25
C PRO A 371 3.79 7.92 -1.25
N SER A 372 2.83 8.09 -2.14
CA SER A 372 2.40 7.07 -3.10
C SER A 372 2.26 7.64 -4.52
N SER A 373 2.47 6.81 -5.53
CA SER A 373 2.55 7.19 -6.94
C SER A 373 1.26 7.77 -7.55
N ASN A 374 0.16 7.77 -6.81
CA ASN A 374 -1.13 8.35 -7.19
C ASN A 374 -1.43 9.67 -6.45
N GLY A 375 -0.45 10.26 -5.76
CA GLY A 375 -0.57 11.56 -5.10
C GLY A 375 -0.98 11.52 -3.62
N TYR A 376 -1.34 10.35 -3.09
CA TYR A 376 -1.67 10.19 -1.68
C TYR A 376 -0.42 10.11 -0.81
N ILE A 377 -0.50 10.74 0.36
CA ILE A 377 0.50 10.63 1.43
C ILE A 377 -0.20 10.00 2.64
N THR A 378 0.22 8.78 2.98
CA THR A 378 -0.26 8.05 4.15
C THR A 378 0.63 8.34 5.35
N LEU A 379 0.02 8.72 6.47
CA LEU A 379 0.68 8.83 7.76
C LEU A 379 0.29 7.63 8.64
N PHE A 380 1.26 7.08 9.37
CA PHE A 380 1.01 5.94 10.24
C PHE A 380 1.86 5.99 11.52
N SER A 381 1.42 5.29 12.56
CA SER A 381 2.18 5.19 13.82
C SER A 381 3.24 4.11 13.66
N ALA A 382 4.48 4.51 13.43
CA ALA A 382 5.60 3.60 13.34
C ALA A 382 6.04 3.10 14.73
N SER A 383 5.74 3.83 15.81
CA SER A 383 5.94 3.35 17.18
C SER A 383 4.98 2.22 17.53
N ASP A 384 3.72 2.32 17.06
CA ASP A 384 2.71 1.30 17.34
C ASP A 384 2.69 0.21 16.26
N LEU A 385 3.49 0.36 15.19
CA LEU A 385 3.60 -0.54 14.05
C LEU A 385 2.26 -0.77 13.32
N ARG A 386 1.47 0.30 13.16
CA ARG A 386 0.13 0.23 12.55
C ARG A 386 -0.28 1.55 11.90
N GLN A 387 -1.35 1.50 11.11
CA GLN A 387 -2.04 2.69 10.61
C GLN A 387 -2.70 3.45 11.78
N PHE A 388 -2.94 4.75 11.63
CA PHE A 388 -3.80 5.46 12.57
C PHE A 388 -5.25 5.02 12.39
N ASP A 389 -5.99 4.86 13.48
CA ASP A 389 -7.45 4.87 13.42
C ASP A 389 -7.97 6.17 14.02
N LEU A 390 -8.50 7.01 13.15
CA LEU A 390 -9.02 8.32 13.50
C LEU A 390 -10.53 8.29 13.74
N SER A 391 -11.16 7.12 13.63
CA SER A 391 -12.59 6.94 13.84
C SER A 391 -12.86 6.44 15.25
N ALA A 392 -13.99 6.87 15.82
CA ALA A 392 -14.50 6.32 17.08
C ALA A 392 -15.60 5.27 16.82
N ALA A 393 -15.91 4.99 15.56
CA ALA A 393 -16.89 4.00 15.17
C ALA A 393 -16.30 2.60 15.21
N THR A 394 -17.09 1.65 15.68
CA THR A 394 -16.77 0.22 15.63
C THR A 394 -17.19 -0.39 14.29
N ALA A 395 -16.69 -1.58 14.02
CA ALA A 395 -17.15 -2.39 12.89
C ALA A 395 -18.65 -2.68 13.05
N ARG A 396 -19.46 -2.34 12.05
CA ARG A 396 -20.93 -2.51 12.11
C ARG A 396 -21.54 -2.86 10.77
N SER A 397 -22.71 -3.47 10.82
CA SER A 397 -23.54 -3.70 9.63
C SER A 397 -24.88 -2.99 9.77
N THR A 398 -25.34 -2.34 8.71
CA THR A 398 -26.69 -1.77 8.63
C THR A 398 -27.48 -2.45 7.52
N VAL A 399 -28.74 -2.73 7.79
CA VAL A 399 -29.66 -3.35 6.82
C VAL A 399 -30.80 -2.39 6.54
N ALA A 400 -31.01 -2.06 5.28
CA ALA A 400 -32.16 -1.30 4.82
C ALA A 400 -33.00 -2.15 3.87
N LEU A 401 -34.32 -1.98 3.91
CA LEU A 401 -35.24 -2.63 2.97
C LEU A 401 -35.65 -1.57 1.95
N LEU A 402 -35.42 -1.88 0.68
CA LEU A 402 -35.78 -1.03 -0.45
C LEU A 402 -36.81 -1.76 -1.30
N ASP A 403 -37.77 -1.03 -1.84
CA ASP A 403 -38.69 -1.58 -2.84
C ASP A 403 -38.02 -1.72 -4.22
N SER A 404 -38.78 -2.20 -5.20
CA SER A 404 -38.31 -2.34 -6.58
C SER A 404 -37.97 -1.00 -7.27
N ASN A 405 -38.40 0.15 -6.71
CA ASN A 405 -38.10 1.49 -7.18
C ASN A 405 -36.97 2.19 -6.39
N GLU A 406 -36.23 1.44 -5.55
CA GLU A 406 -35.17 1.95 -4.65
C GLU A 406 -35.69 2.88 -3.54
N LEU A 407 -36.98 2.85 -3.23
CA LEU A 407 -37.54 3.65 -2.15
C LEU A 407 -37.40 2.91 -0.82
N PRO A 408 -36.94 3.58 0.25
CA PRO A 408 -36.80 2.95 1.56
C PRO A 408 -38.16 2.58 2.11
N VAL A 409 -38.24 1.38 2.69
CA VAL A 409 -39.45 0.85 3.29
C VAL A 409 -39.21 0.51 4.75
N THR A 410 -40.19 0.81 5.60
CA THR A 410 -40.08 0.60 7.05
C THR A 410 -39.90 -0.89 7.38
N ILE A 411 -38.90 -1.17 8.19
CA ILE A 411 -38.61 -2.49 8.75
C ILE A 411 -39.18 -2.52 10.18
N GLU A 412 -40.10 -3.44 10.47
CA GLU A 412 -40.69 -3.56 11.82
C GLU A 412 -39.78 -4.32 12.81
N THR A 413 -38.82 -5.10 12.32
CA THR A 413 -37.88 -5.89 13.12
C THR A 413 -36.47 -5.85 12.52
N THR A 414 -35.45 -5.53 13.31
CA THR A 414 -34.06 -5.42 12.83
C THR A 414 -33.42 -6.78 12.49
N ASP A 415 -34.01 -7.89 12.95
CA ASP A 415 -33.41 -9.23 12.91
C ASP A 415 -33.72 -10.01 11.61
N LEU A 416 -34.11 -9.32 10.53
CA LEU A 416 -34.47 -9.98 9.26
C LEU A 416 -33.26 -10.51 8.50
N VAL A 417 -32.14 -9.80 8.61
CA VAL A 417 -30.87 -10.19 8.02
C VAL A 417 -29.81 -10.17 9.10
N THR A 418 -29.16 -11.31 9.32
CA THR A 418 -28.03 -11.45 10.24
C THR A 418 -26.74 -11.32 9.45
N VAL A 419 -25.84 -10.49 9.97
CA VAL A 419 -24.49 -10.30 9.46
C VAL A 419 -23.54 -10.53 10.64
N THR A 420 -22.79 -11.62 10.65
CA THR A 420 -21.97 -11.99 11.81
C THR A 420 -20.73 -12.77 11.39
N GLN A 421 -19.63 -12.64 12.12
CA GLN A 421 -18.47 -13.51 12.02
C GLN A 421 -18.50 -14.64 13.07
N ASP A 422 -19.39 -14.57 14.05
CA ASP A 422 -19.66 -15.68 14.98
C ASP A 422 -21.08 -16.21 14.76
N PRO A 423 -21.25 -17.32 14.02
CA PRO A 423 -22.55 -17.90 13.73
C PRO A 423 -23.20 -18.57 14.96
N THR A 424 -22.47 -18.77 16.05
CA THR A 424 -23.04 -19.31 17.30
C THR A 424 -23.82 -18.25 18.07
N LEU A 425 -23.56 -16.98 17.79
CA LEU A 425 -24.24 -15.84 18.38
C LEU A 425 -25.39 -15.41 17.44
N GLN A 426 -26.59 -15.26 17.98
CA GLN A 426 -27.75 -14.75 17.22
C GLN A 426 -27.72 -13.23 17.00
N ARG A 427 -26.57 -12.58 17.21
CA ARG A 427 -26.36 -11.13 17.13
C ARG A 427 -25.26 -10.78 16.14
N THR A 428 -25.25 -9.53 15.70
CA THR A 428 -24.19 -8.98 14.84
C THR A 428 -22.89 -8.88 15.64
N VAL A 429 -21.99 -9.84 15.44
CA VAL A 429 -20.64 -9.77 15.99
C VAL A 429 -19.67 -9.62 14.84
N LEU A 430 -19.04 -8.45 14.76
CA LEU A 430 -18.00 -8.14 13.78
C LEU A 430 -16.70 -7.88 14.53
N TYR A 431 -15.65 -8.56 14.09
CA TYR A 431 -14.31 -8.41 14.63
C TYR A 431 -13.68 -7.19 13.97
N GLU A 432 -13.42 -6.16 14.76
CA GLU A 432 -12.79 -4.92 14.31
C GLU A 432 -11.48 -5.18 13.57
N GLY A 433 -11.26 -4.41 12.50
CA GLY A 433 -10.09 -4.55 11.64
C GLY A 433 -10.04 -5.82 10.76
N SER A 434 -11.04 -6.71 10.83
CA SER A 434 -11.16 -7.89 9.94
C SER A 434 -12.22 -7.76 8.85
N VAL A 435 -13.19 -6.86 9.03
CA VAL A 435 -14.27 -6.61 8.06
C VAL A 435 -14.00 -5.35 7.25
N SER A 436 -13.97 -5.48 5.92
CA SER A 436 -13.83 -4.35 5.00
C SER A 436 -15.18 -3.67 4.76
N ASN A 437 -15.13 -2.40 4.34
CA ASN A 437 -16.32 -1.71 3.85
C ASN A 437 -16.88 -2.47 2.64
N GLY A 438 -18.18 -2.75 2.66
CA GLY A 438 -18.81 -3.55 1.62
C GLY A 438 -20.30 -3.33 1.51
N PHE A 439 -20.83 -3.57 0.32
CA PHE A 439 -22.25 -3.45 0.04
C PHE A 439 -22.78 -4.69 -0.66
N TYR A 440 -23.88 -5.22 -0.14
CA TYR A 440 -24.53 -6.43 -0.64
C TYR A 440 -26.02 -6.21 -0.85
N ARG A 441 -26.55 -6.79 -1.92
CA ARG A 441 -27.98 -6.74 -2.26
C ARG A 441 -28.57 -8.12 -2.17
N ILE A 442 -29.55 -8.31 -1.30
CA ILE A 442 -30.33 -9.55 -1.20
C ILE A 442 -31.71 -9.29 -1.78
N ILE A 443 -32.01 -9.84 -2.96
CA ILE A 443 -33.22 -9.52 -3.73
C ILE A 443 -34.24 -10.64 -3.58
N TYR A 444 -35.46 -10.29 -3.15
CA TYR A 444 -36.58 -11.23 -3.07
C TYR A 444 -37.15 -11.51 -4.47
N GLN A 445 -37.27 -12.79 -4.81
CA GLN A 445 -37.64 -13.28 -6.13
C GLN A 445 -36.84 -12.60 -7.26
N GLY A 446 -35.55 -12.40 -7.02
CA GLY A 446 -34.63 -11.84 -8.00
C GLY A 446 -34.43 -12.76 -9.19
N GLY A 447 -34.19 -12.17 -10.36
CA GLY A 447 -33.86 -12.90 -11.58
C GLY A 447 -32.53 -13.63 -11.46
N LEU A 448 -32.49 -14.85 -11.99
CA LEU A 448 -31.28 -15.66 -11.97
C LEU A 448 -30.34 -15.25 -13.11
N PRO A 449 -29.01 -15.18 -12.88
CA PRO A 449 -28.07 -14.72 -13.90
C PRO A 449 -28.18 -15.51 -15.20
N GLY A 450 -28.37 -14.80 -16.31
CA GLY A 450 -28.47 -15.39 -17.65
C GLY A 450 -29.77 -16.16 -17.93
N LEU A 451 -30.72 -16.22 -17.00
CA LEU A 451 -32.04 -16.82 -17.19
C LEU A 451 -33.15 -15.77 -17.33
N SER A 452 -32.82 -14.61 -17.89
CA SER A 452 -33.74 -13.50 -18.15
C SER A 452 -34.09 -13.39 -19.63
N SER A 453 -35.35 -13.07 -19.95
CA SER A 453 -35.81 -12.84 -21.32
C SER A 453 -35.49 -13.98 -22.30
N LEU A 454 -35.52 -15.22 -21.82
CA LEU A 454 -35.28 -16.42 -22.61
C LEU A 454 -36.41 -16.63 -23.61
N PRO A 455 -36.12 -17.12 -24.83
CA PRO A 455 -37.14 -17.31 -25.87
C PRO A 455 -38.11 -18.43 -25.49
N ARG A 456 -39.40 -18.20 -25.75
CA ARG A 456 -40.49 -19.16 -25.62
C ARG A 456 -41.29 -19.21 -26.91
N ASP A 457 -41.66 -20.41 -27.34
CA ASP A 457 -42.60 -20.60 -28.43
C ASP A 457 -44.03 -20.79 -27.90
N PRO A 458 -44.98 -19.87 -28.16
CA PRO A 458 -46.37 -20.01 -27.74
C PRO A 458 -47.08 -21.24 -28.33
N ALA A 459 -46.60 -21.80 -29.45
CA ALA A 459 -47.17 -23.02 -30.02
C ALA A 459 -46.83 -24.27 -29.19
N THR A 460 -45.78 -24.21 -28.36
CA THR A 460 -45.39 -25.23 -27.38
C THR A 460 -45.37 -24.62 -25.98
N PRO A 461 -46.55 -24.25 -25.43
CA PRO A 461 -46.66 -23.26 -24.35
C PRO A 461 -46.02 -23.67 -23.01
N ARG A 462 -45.73 -24.97 -22.82
CA ARG A 462 -45.07 -25.52 -21.62
C ARG A 462 -43.58 -25.86 -21.84
N LEU A 463 -43.02 -25.55 -23.00
CA LEU A 463 -41.62 -25.81 -23.30
C LEU A 463 -40.76 -24.63 -22.83
N PHE A 464 -40.11 -24.79 -21.68
CA PHE A 464 -39.18 -23.81 -21.11
C PHE A 464 -37.79 -24.42 -21.04
N GLU A 465 -36.84 -23.92 -21.83
CA GLU A 465 -35.50 -24.48 -21.90
C GLU A 465 -34.41 -23.40 -21.91
N ALA A 466 -33.28 -23.72 -21.29
CA ALA A 466 -32.08 -22.88 -21.26
C ALA A 466 -30.81 -23.72 -21.39
N GLU A 467 -29.68 -23.09 -21.68
CA GLU A 467 -28.38 -23.77 -21.66
C GLU A 467 -28.03 -24.20 -20.23
N ALA A 468 -27.60 -25.45 -20.07
CA ALA A 468 -27.32 -26.07 -18.78
C ALA A 468 -26.26 -25.31 -17.97
N ALA A 469 -25.27 -24.72 -18.64
CA ALA A 469 -24.23 -23.93 -17.99
C ALA A 469 -24.81 -22.74 -17.21
N VAL A 470 -25.82 -22.07 -17.78
CA VAL A 470 -26.47 -20.89 -17.20
C VAL A 470 -27.57 -21.28 -16.21
N ALA A 471 -28.25 -22.39 -16.48
CA ALA A 471 -29.31 -22.91 -15.63
C ALA A 471 -28.85 -23.68 -14.39
N SER A 472 -27.53 -23.82 -14.20
CA SER A 472 -26.91 -24.56 -13.09
C SER A 472 -27.35 -24.10 -11.70
N THR A 473 -27.79 -22.84 -11.57
CA THR A 473 -28.29 -22.33 -10.29
C THR A 473 -29.77 -22.67 -10.06
N ALA A 474 -30.57 -22.87 -11.10
CA ALA A 474 -32.02 -23.07 -11.03
C ALA A 474 -32.41 -24.41 -10.39
N ARG A 475 -33.51 -24.43 -9.63
CA ARG A 475 -33.97 -25.57 -8.82
C ARG A 475 -35.49 -25.68 -8.85
N ALA A 476 -36.02 -26.81 -8.37
CA ALA A 476 -37.44 -26.94 -8.09
C ALA A 476 -37.87 -25.90 -7.03
N GLY A 477 -39.08 -25.35 -7.19
CA GLY A 477 -39.61 -24.25 -6.37
C GLY A 477 -39.33 -22.85 -6.92
N ASP A 478 -38.37 -22.69 -7.84
CA ASP A 478 -38.14 -21.43 -8.55
C ASP A 478 -39.35 -21.01 -9.37
N ILE A 479 -39.42 -19.73 -9.74
CA ILE A 479 -40.58 -19.14 -10.41
C ILE A 479 -40.23 -18.82 -11.86
N LEU A 480 -41.04 -19.32 -12.79
CA LEU A 480 -41.09 -18.86 -14.16
C LEU A 480 -42.08 -17.70 -14.28
N VAL A 481 -41.60 -16.57 -14.80
CA VAL A 481 -42.43 -15.42 -15.16
C VAL A 481 -42.42 -15.28 -16.67
N LEU A 482 -43.61 -15.36 -17.28
CA LEU A 482 -43.77 -15.13 -18.71
C LEU A 482 -43.75 -13.63 -18.99
N GLU A 483 -43.11 -13.22 -20.08
CA GLU A 483 -42.92 -11.82 -20.41
C GLU A 483 -42.90 -11.56 -21.92
N SER A 484 -43.12 -10.30 -22.27
CA SER A 484 -42.87 -9.70 -23.57
C SER A 484 -42.23 -8.32 -23.34
N PRO A 485 -41.78 -7.62 -24.40
CA PRO A 485 -41.28 -6.26 -24.26
C PRO A 485 -42.29 -5.27 -23.64
N GLU A 486 -43.59 -5.57 -23.68
CA GLU A 486 -44.68 -4.66 -23.29
C GLU A 486 -45.52 -5.18 -22.11
N ALA A 487 -45.38 -6.45 -21.72
CA ALA A 487 -46.22 -7.07 -20.70
C ALA A 487 -45.48 -8.13 -19.86
N LEU A 488 -45.86 -8.23 -18.59
CA LEU A 488 -45.43 -9.27 -17.65
C LEU A 488 -46.64 -10.07 -17.19
N CYS A 489 -46.51 -11.39 -17.15
CA CYS A 489 -47.54 -12.23 -16.57
C CYS A 489 -47.64 -12.01 -15.05
N ALA A 490 -48.85 -11.77 -14.56
CA ALA A 490 -49.11 -11.56 -13.14
C ALA A 490 -49.10 -12.87 -12.33
N ILE A 491 -49.24 -14.02 -12.98
CA ILE A 491 -49.31 -15.34 -12.34
C ILE A 491 -47.94 -16.02 -12.41
N ASP A 492 -47.48 -16.46 -11.25
CA ASP A 492 -46.24 -17.20 -11.09
C ASP A 492 -46.40 -18.67 -11.41
N LEU A 493 -45.45 -19.19 -12.20
CA LEU A 493 -45.43 -20.59 -12.61
C LEU A 493 -44.28 -21.30 -11.88
N PRO A 494 -44.54 -21.98 -10.74
CA PRO A 494 -43.49 -22.65 -10.00
C PRO A 494 -42.93 -23.84 -10.78
N ILE A 495 -41.61 -23.96 -10.78
CA ILE A 495 -40.86 -25.06 -11.37
C ILE A 495 -41.01 -26.28 -10.46
N ALA A 496 -41.60 -27.36 -10.98
CA ALA A 496 -41.70 -28.64 -10.31
C ALA A 496 -40.39 -29.44 -10.36
N SER A 497 -39.69 -29.43 -11.50
CA SER A 497 -38.41 -30.10 -11.68
C SER A 497 -37.55 -29.40 -12.74
N VAL A 498 -36.23 -29.58 -12.63
CA VAL A 498 -35.24 -29.15 -13.63
C VAL A 498 -34.60 -30.39 -14.23
N GLU A 499 -34.83 -30.64 -15.51
CA GLU A 499 -34.49 -31.91 -16.16
C GLU A 499 -33.54 -31.70 -17.33
N PRO A 500 -32.48 -32.51 -17.48
CA PRO A 500 -31.61 -32.43 -18.64
C PRO A 500 -32.35 -32.89 -19.91
N VAL A 501 -32.17 -32.16 -21.01
CA VAL A 501 -32.75 -32.53 -22.31
C VAL A 501 -31.80 -33.50 -23.01
N ALA A 502 -32.22 -34.76 -23.12
CA ALA A 502 -31.41 -35.85 -23.66
C ALA A 502 -30.79 -35.50 -25.04
N GLY A 503 -29.48 -35.72 -25.18
CA GLY A 503 -28.75 -35.47 -26.42
C GLY A 503 -28.45 -33.99 -26.71
N THR A 504 -28.66 -33.08 -25.75
CA THR A 504 -28.37 -31.65 -25.89
C THR A 504 -27.64 -31.08 -24.67
N SER A 505 -27.13 -29.85 -24.77
CA SER A 505 -26.57 -29.08 -23.65
C SER A 505 -27.63 -28.29 -22.86
N ARG A 506 -28.92 -28.57 -23.07
CA ARG A 506 -30.03 -27.79 -22.51
C ARG A 506 -30.64 -28.49 -21.30
N VAL A 507 -31.25 -27.69 -20.44
CA VAL A 507 -32.16 -28.17 -19.40
C VAL A 507 -33.55 -27.63 -19.67
N ARG A 508 -34.54 -28.39 -19.21
CA ARG A 508 -35.96 -28.05 -19.26
C ARG A 508 -36.45 -27.74 -17.86
N PHE A 509 -37.20 -26.65 -17.75
CA PHE A 509 -37.93 -26.29 -16.54
C PHE A 509 -39.36 -26.83 -16.67
N VAL A 510 -39.71 -27.80 -15.83
CA VAL A 510 -41.02 -28.44 -15.85
C VAL A 510 -41.92 -27.75 -14.84
N ILE A 511 -43.13 -27.38 -15.23
CA ILE A 511 -44.19 -26.90 -14.34
C ILE A 511 -45.21 -28.02 -14.09
N ALA A 512 -45.91 -28.01 -12.97
CA ALA A 512 -46.88 -29.05 -12.63
C ALA A 512 -48.00 -29.17 -13.70
N ASP A 513 -48.47 -30.39 -13.98
CA ASP A 513 -49.54 -30.61 -14.96
C ASP A 513 -50.83 -29.88 -14.57
N SER A 514 -51.12 -29.80 -13.27
CA SER A 514 -52.25 -29.07 -12.71
C SER A 514 -52.16 -27.54 -12.82
N GLN A 515 -50.98 -27.00 -13.14
CA GLN A 515 -50.78 -25.56 -13.27
C GLN A 515 -51.21 -25.10 -14.67
N GLU A 516 -52.32 -24.39 -14.79
CA GLU A 516 -52.76 -23.78 -16.04
C GLU A 516 -52.01 -22.47 -16.32
N ILE A 517 -51.57 -22.28 -17.57
CA ILE A 517 -51.03 -21.00 -18.03
C ILE A 517 -52.24 -20.10 -18.37
N PRO A 518 -52.39 -18.94 -17.73
CA PRO A 518 -53.53 -18.06 -17.97
C PRO A 518 -53.63 -17.67 -19.45
N ALA A 519 -54.86 -17.57 -19.97
CA ALA A 519 -55.10 -17.20 -21.36
C ALA A 519 -54.40 -15.87 -21.74
N ASP A 520 -54.41 -14.91 -20.82
CA ASP A 520 -53.80 -13.59 -21.01
C ASP A 520 -52.26 -13.63 -21.06
N CYS A 521 -51.63 -14.69 -20.53
CA CYS A 521 -50.18 -14.89 -20.57
C CYS A 521 -49.75 -15.88 -21.67
N ALA A 522 -50.69 -16.59 -22.29
CA ALA A 522 -50.39 -17.67 -23.22
C ALA A 522 -49.60 -17.18 -24.45
N SER A 523 -49.87 -15.96 -24.92
CA SER A 523 -49.24 -15.32 -26.10
C SER A 523 -47.85 -14.74 -25.84
N LEU A 524 -47.37 -14.69 -24.59
CA LEU A 524 -46.08 -14.09 -24.25
C LEU A 524 -44.92 -14.95 -24.78
N THR A 525 -43.97 -14.33 -25.47
CA THR A 525 -42.92 -15.02 -26.25
C THR A 525 -41.58 -15.15 -25.52
N ARG A 526 -41.49 -14.70 -24.27
CA ARG A 526 -40.30 -14.83 -23.44
C ARG A 526 -40.64 -15.30 -22.04
N PHE A 527 -39.63 -15.76 -21.33
CA PHE A 527 -39.73 -16.07 -19.91
C PHE A 527 -38.45 -15.71 -19.16
N THR A 528 -38.60 -15.47 -17.86
CA THR A 528 -37.51 -15.25 -16.93
C THR A 528 -37.64 -16.24 -15.77
N VAL A 529 -36.53 -16.85 -15.34
CA VAL A 529 -36.47 -17.69 -14.14
C VAL A 529 -36.01 -16.84 -12.96
N ARG A 530 -36.75 -16.92 -11.85
CA ARG A 530 -36.49 -16.19 -10.60
C ARG A 530 -36.38 -17.16 -9.44
N ALA A 531 -35.62 -16.77 -8.42
CA ALA A 531 -35.57 -17.54 -7.18
C ALA A 531 -36.98 -17.61 -6.55
N GLY A 532 -37.33 -18.77 -5.99
CA GLY A 532 -38.64 -19.03 -5.42
C GLY A 532 -38.63 -20.15 -4.38
N GLY A 533 -39.82 -20.55 -3.93
CA GLY A 533 -39.99 -21.64 -2.96
C GLY A 533 -39.36 -21.32 -1.61
N ASP A 534 -38.67 -22.30 -1.03
CA ASP A 534 -38.02 -22.21 0.29
C ASP A 534 -36.74 -21.35 0.29
N GLN A 535 -36.24 -20.97 -0.90
CA GLN A 535 -35.05 -20.13 -1.08
C GLN A 535 -35.33 -18.97 -2.05
N PRO A 536 -36.22 -18.03 -1.69
CA PRO A 536 -36.71 -17.01 -2.61
C PRO A 536 -35.73 -15.85 -2.80
N PHE A 537 -34.52 -15.90 -2.23
CA PHE A 537 -33.57 -14.80 -2.23
C PHE A 537 -32.34 -15.10 -3.09
N VAL A 538 -31.80 -14.04 -3.69
CA VAL A 538 -30.50 -14.06 -4.37
C VAL A 538 -29.63 -12.93 -3.86
N LEU A 539 -28.34 -13.23 -3.68
CA LEU A 539 -27.34 -12.32 -3.16
C LEU A 539 -26.42 -11.84 -4.29
N PHE A 540 -26.24 -10.53 -4.36
CA PHE A 540 -25.31 -9.86 -5.25
C PHE A 540 -24.36 -8.95 -4.46
N ASN A 541 -23.15 -8.77 -4.98
CA ASN A 541 -22.25 -7.72 -4.48
C ASN A 541 -22.62 -6.33 -5.06
N GLU A 542 -21.87 -5.32 -4.65
CA GLU A 542 -21.99 -3.94 -5.15
C GLU A 542 -21.92 -3.85 -6.69
N ALA A 543 -21.00 -4.60 -7.30
CA ALA A 543 -20.81 -4.66 -8.75
C ALA A 543 -21.92 -5.42 -9.51
N GLY A 544 -22.94 -5.95 -8.81
CA GLY A 544 -24.03 -6.71 -9.41
C GLY A 544 -23.62 -8.14 -9.84
N THR A 545 -22.49 -8.63 -9.34
CA THR A 545 -22.07 -10.02 -9.52
C THR A 545 -22.88 -10.90 -8.60
N PHE A 546 -23.45 -11.98 -9.15
CA PHE A 546 -24.17 -12.98 -8.37
C PHE A 546 -23.20 -13.76 -7.48
N LEU A 547 -23.50 -13.78 -6.18
CA LEU A 547 -22.67 -14.43 -5.17
C LEU A 547 -23.28 -15.78 -4.75
N SER A 548 -24.57 -15.78 -4.42
CA SER A 548 -25.23 -16.97 -3.88
C SER A 548 -26.75 -16.90 -3.96
N ARG A 549 -27.39 -18.06 -3.91
CA ARG A 549 -28.81 -18.23 -3.63
C ARG A 549 -29.07 -18.78 -2.22
N ASP A 550 -28.09 -19.46 -1.64
CA ASP A 550 -28.20 -20.17 -0.37
C ASP A 550 -27.96 -19.21 0.81
N VAL A 551 -28.86 -18.24 0.98
CA VAL A 551 -28.77 -17.18 2.01
C VAL A 551 -29.97 -17.16 2.96
N THR A 552 -30.85 -18.17 2.92
CA THR A 552 -32.10 -18.22 3.69
C THR A 552 -32.11 -19.41 4.63
N GLY A 553 -32.80 -19.30 5.77
CA GLY A 553 -32.94 -20.43 6.70
C GLY A 553 -31.58 -20.84 7.25
N ALA A 554 -31.27 -22.13 7.36
CA ALA A 554 -29.99 -22.58 7.91
C ALA A 554 -28.74 -22.22 7.07
N SER A 555 -28.92 -21.75 5.84
CA SER A 555 -27.82 -21.43 4.93
C SER A 555 -27.40 -19.97 5.03
N SER A 556 -26.09 -19.72 5.01
CA SER A 556 -25.49 -18.38 4.95
C SER A 556 -24.47 -18.30 3.82
N TYR A 557 -24.31 -17.12 3.22
CA TYR A 557 -23.16 -16.85 2.38
C TYR A 557 -21.96 -16.45 3.25
N SER A 558 -20.82 -17.11 3.04
CA SER A 558 -19.59 -16.87 3.78
C SER A 558 -18.63 -16.06 2.91
N VAL A 559 -18.21 -14.91 3.42
CA VAL A 559 -17.19 -14.04 2.82
C VAL A 559 -15.91 -14.25 3.62
N PRO A 560 -14.83 -14.76 3.00
CA PRO A 560 -13.53 -14.83 3.67
C PRO A 560 -13.08 -13.45 4.15
N THR A 561 -12.53 -13.39 5.35
CA THR A 561 -12.02 -12.16 5.97
C THR A 561 -10.56 -12.32 6.33
N GLU A 562 -9.85 -11.20 6.41
CA GLU A 562 -8.46 -11.08 6.83
C GLU A 562 -8.32 -9.83 7.69
N TYR A 563 -7.38 -9.83 8.65
CA TYR A 563 -7.10 -8.59 9.36
C TYR A 563 -6.33 -7.63 8.46
N PHE A 564 -6.85 -6.41 8.33
CA PHE A 564 -6.15 -5.28 7.74
C PHE A 564 -5.81 -4.19 8.76
N PHE A 565 -6.29 -4.34 10.01
CA PHE A 565 -6.00 -3.46 11.13
C PHE A 565 -6.09 -4.21 12.46
N HIS A 566 -5.28 -3.80 13.44
CA HIS A 566 -5.35 -4.29 14.82
C HIS A 566 -5.74 -3.13 15.76
N PRO A 567 -6.97 -3.14 16.32
CA PRO A 567 -7.39 -2.11 17.28
C PRO A 567 -6.59 -2.15 18.58
N ASP A 568 -6.60 -1.04 19.30
CA ASP A 568 -5.97 -0.88 20.63
C ASP A 568 -6.49 -1.86 21.68
N GLY A 569 -7.71 -2.34 21.52
CA GLY A 569 -8.32 -3.39 22.33
C GLY A 569 -9.39 -4.11 21.53
N PHE A 570 -9.74 -5.32 21.95
CA PHE A 570 -10.89 -6.01 21.39
C PHE A 570 -12.17 -5.51 22.03
N TYR A 571 -13.00 -4.85 21.25
CA TYR A 571 -14.39 -4.60 21.60
C TYR A 571 -15.29 -5.63 20.93
N PHE A 572 -16.12 -6.30 21.70
CA PHE A 572 -17.27 -7.01 21.15
C PHE A 572 -18.45 -6.06 21.28
N ASP A 573 -19.04 -5.68 20.15
CA ASP A 573 -20.33 -5.00 20.18
C ASP A 573 -21.38 -6.04 20.61
N ASP A 574 -21.72 -6.02 21.89
CA ASP A 574 -22.92 -6.66 22.38
C ASP A 574 -23.96 -5.55 22.57
N ASP A 575 -24.91 -5.48 21.64
CA ASP A 575 -26.08 -4.57 21.67
C ASP A 575 -26.81 -4.56 23.04
N SER A 576 -26.60 -5.57 23.89
CA SER A 576 -27.19 -5.63 25.22
C SER A 576 -26.36 -5.06 26.38
N ASN A 577 -25.07 -4.76 26.19
CA ASN A 577 -24.25 -4.14 27.23
C ASN A 577 -22.96 -3.47 26.68
N PRO A 578 -22.95 -2.15 26.44
CA PRO A 578 -21.76 -1.40 26.04
C PRO A 578 -20.74 -1.21 27.18
N GLN A 579 -20.71 -2.07 28.20
CA GLN A 579 -19.74 -2.03 29.31
C GLN A 579 -19.01 -3.37 29.56
N THR A 580 -19.06 -4.32 28.63
CA THR A 580 -18.32 -5.58 28.82
C THR A 580 -16.81 -5.27 28.87
N PRO A 581 -16.11 -5.56 29.98
CA PRO A 581 -14.71 -5.19 30.12
C PRO A 581 -13.85 -5.97 29.12
N PRO A 582 -12.72 -5.40 28.66
CA PRO A 582 -11.79 -6.11 27.80
C PRO A 582 -11.33 -7.39 28.49
N VAL A 583 -11.42 -8.53 27.80
CA VAL A 583 -10.94 -9.81 28.33
C VAL A 583 -9.41 -9.73 28.41
N PRO A 584 -8.81 -9.81 29.61
CA PRO A 584 -7.36 -9.76 29.73
C PRO A 584 -6.79 -11.15 29.39
N ASN A 585 -5.76 -11.17 28.54
CA ASN A 585 -4.88 -12.30 28.25
C ASN A 585 -5.47 -13.50 27.50
N LEU A 586 -5.05 -13.62 26.23
CA LEU A 586 -4.67 -14.82 25.46
C LEU A 586 -5.13 -14.63 24.00
N SER A 587 -4.17 -14.39 23.11
CA SER A 587 -4.38 -14.36 21.64
C SER A 587 -5.55 -13.48 21.20
N LEU A 588 -5.41 -12.15 21.37
CA LEU A 588 -6.44 -11.15 21.03
C LEU A 588 -7.05 -11.38 19.64
N PHE A 589 -6.24 -11.81 18.66
CA PHE A 589 -6.68 -12.03 17.27
C PHE A 589 -6.70 -13.54 16.94
N PRO A 590 -7.86 -14.20 16.81
CA PRO A 590 -7.92 -15.54 16.21
C PRO A 590 -7.36 -15.48 14.78
N GLN A 591 -6.32 -16.26 14.48
CA GLN A 591 -5.69 -16.29 13.15
C GLN A 591 -5.96 -17.66 12.48
N PRO A 592 -6.66 -17.70 11.33
CA PRO A 592 -7.29 -16.56 10.61
C PRO A 592 -8.59 -16.07 11.29
N PRO A 593 -9.03 -14.82 11.03
CA PRO A 593 -10.32 -14.32 11.53
C PRO A 593 -11.48 -15.15 10.97
N PRO A 594 -12.57 -15.34 11.74
CA PRO A 594 -13.76 -16.04 11.26
C PRO A 594 -14.39 -15.32 10.05
N PRO A 595 -14.86 -16.03 9.01
CA PRO A 595 -15.44 -15.40 7.84
C PRO A 595 -16.75 -14.68 8.17
N LEU A 596 -17.08 -13.65 7.39
CA LEU A 596 -18.32 -12.91 7.52
C LEU A 596 -19.48 -13.71 6.91
N HIS A 597 -20.49 -14.01 7.72
CA HIS A 597 -21.70 -14.71 7.32
C HIS A 597 -22.85 -13.73 7.10
N ILE A 598 -23.46 -13.77 5.92
CA ILE A 598 -24.66 -13.01 5.56
C ILE A 598 -25.82 -13.97 5.35
N ARG A 599 -26.92 -13.74 6.08
CA ARG A 599 -28.10 -14.62 6.09
C ARG A 599 -29.39 -13.82 6.26
N VAL A 600 -30.44 -14.20 5.55
CA VAL A 600 -31.83 -13.82 5.83
C VAL A 600 -32.38 -14.78 6.90
N ALA A 601 -32.55 -14.26 8.12
CA ALA A 601 -32.97 -15.04 9.28
C ALA A 601 -34.50 -15.20 9.36
N ALA A 602 -35.24 -14.16 8.96
CA ALA A 602 -36.70 -14.17 8.94
C ALA A 602 -37.26 -13.27 7.82
N VAL A 603 -38.52 -13.47 7.48
CA VAL A 603 -39.28 -12.63 6.55
C VAL A 603 -40.42 -11.99 7.36
N GLY A 604 -40.15 -10.83 7.95
CA GLY A 604 -41.04 -10.22 8.95
C GLY A 604 -42.30 -9.57 8.38
N ARG A 605 -42.39 -9.44 7.05
CA ARG A 605 -43.57 -8.92 6.33
C ARG A 605 -43.73 -9.61 4.97
N GLU A 606 -44.88 -9.44 4.34
CA GLU A 606 -45.09 -9.84 2.94
C GLU A 606 -44.20 -8.99 2.01
N LEU A 607 -43.10 -9.57 1.52
CA LEU A 607 -42.21 -8.94 0.55
C LEU A 607 -42.81 -9.00 -0.85
N ARG A 608 -42.62 -7.93 -1.63
CA ARG A 608 -43.00 -7.92 -3.04
C ARG A 608 -41.82 -8.31 -3.91
N ARG A 609 -42.11 -8.89 -5.09
CA ARG A 609 -41.08 -9.22 -6.07
C ARG A 609 -40.20 -8.00 -6.36
N GLY A 610 -38.89 -8.17 -6.23
CA GLY A 610 -37.91 -7.12 -6.47
C GLY A 610 -37.62 -6.23 -5.27
N ASP A 611 -38.36 -6.35 -4.17
CA ASP A 611 -37.93 -5.80 -2.88
C ASP A 611 -36.56 -6.40 -2.54
N ARG A 612 -35.69 -5.61 -1.92
CA ARG A 612 -34.32 -6.03 -1.59
C ARG A 612 -33.86 -5.51 -0.25
N TYR A 613 -33.10 -6.34 0.45
CA TYR A 613 -32.28 -5.89 1.56
C TYR A 613 -30.95 -5.35 1.03
N ALA A 614 -30.66 -4.10 1.35
CA ALA A 614 -29.38 -3.45 1.16
C ALA A 614 -28.58 -3.60 2.46
N VAL A 615 -27.57 -4.46 2.43
CA VAL A 615 -26.67 -4.72 3.57
C VAL A 615 -25.40 -3.92 3.35
N THR A 616 -25.13 -2.98 4.24
CA THR A 616 -23.89 -2.21 4.25
C THR A 616 -23.05 -2.65 5.43
N VAL A 617 -21.82 -3.08 5.17
CA VAL A 617 -20.82 -3.39 6.19
C VAL A 617 -19.83 -2.24 6.23
N ILE A 618 -19.55 -1.73 7.42
CA ILE A 618 -18.64 -0.61 7.66
C ILE A 618 -17.58 -1.08 8.63
N SER A 619 -16.31 -0.91 8.28
CA SER A 619 -15.17 -1.35 9.09
C SER A 619 -15.00 -0.58 10.39
N GLY A 620 -15.48 0.67 10.43
CA GLY A 620 -15.22 1.59 11.52
C GLY A 620 -13.80 2.18 11.53
N ILE A 621 -12.93 1.79 10.59
CA ILE A 621 -11.53 2.25 10.55
C ILE A 621 -11.37 3.43 9.61
N ARG A 622 -10.74 4.51 10.09
CA ARG A 622 -10.44 5.70 9.27
C ARG A 622 -8.96 6.08 9.38
N ASN A 623 -8.20 5.77 8.33
CA ASN A 623 -6.76 6.02 8.27
C ASN A 623 -6.41 7.50 8.11
N TYR A 624 -5.16 7.87 8.46
CA TYR A 624 -4.65 9.23 8.19
C TYR A 624 -4.01 9.29 6.80
N VAL A 625 -4.70 9.96 5.87
CA VAL A 625 -4.21 10.15 4.51
C VAL A 625 -4.51 11.58 4.06
N PHE A 626 -3.64 12.20 3.24
CA PHE A 626 -3.94 13.48 2.59
C PHE A 626 -3.35 13.54 1.18
N THR A 627 -3.76 14.55 0.40
CA THR A 627 -3.21 14.84 -0.93
C THR A 627 -2.98 16.35 -1.07
N PRO A 628 -2.16 16.81 -2.04
CA PRO A 628 -2.20 18.20 -2.49
C PRO A 628 -3.57 18.56 -3.10
N ASP A 629 -4.01 19.79 -2.90
CA ASP A 629 -5.23 20.34 -3.50
C ASP A 629 -4.95 20.87 -4.90
N VAL A 630 -5.29 20.05 -5.90
CA VAL A 630 -5.08 20.35 -7.33
C VAL A 630 -6.18 21.25 -7.93
N ALA A 631 -7.05 21.84 -7.11
CA ALA A 631 -8.06 22.79 -7.58
C ALA A 631 -7.41 24.03 -8.24
N ALA A 632 -8.14 24.65 -9.18
CA ALA A 632 -7.66 25.84 -9.87
C ALA A 632 -7.40 26.99 -8.86
N GLY A 633 -6.23 27.62 -8.96
CA GLY A 633 -5.85 28.76 -8.13
C GLY A 633 -5.01 28.44 -6.89
N THR A 634 -4.75 27.16 -6.58
CA THR A 634 -3.85 26.77 -5.46
C THR A 634 -2.37 26.76 -5.85
N GLY A 635 -2.06 26.65 -7.15
CA GLY A 635 -0.69 26.46 -7.64
C GLY A 635 -0.15 25.03 -7.48
N LEU A 636 -0.93 24.09 -6.94
CA LEU A 636 -0.46 22.74 -6.62
C LEU A 636 -0.83 21.67 -7.67
N ALA A 637 -1.43 22.06 -8.80
CA ALA A 637 -1.92 21.13 -9.82
C ALA A 637 -0.82 20.24 -10.45
N PHE A 638 0.44 20.67 -10.39
CA PHE A 638 1.61 19.94 -10.91
C PHE A 638 2.21 18.95 -9.89
N TYR A 639 1.80 19.01 -8.62
CA TYR A 639 2.32 18.18 -7.53
C TYR A 639 1.50 16.89 -7.40
N THR A 640 1.60 15.99 -8.40
CA THR A 640 0.77 14.79 -8.51
C THR A 640 1.52 13.48 -8.28
N LEU A 641 2.83 13.45 -8.52
CA LEU A 641 3.68 12.26 -8.34
C LEU A 641 4.70 12.52 -7.23
N PRO A 642 4.36 12.32 -5.95
CA PRO A 642 5.32 12.47 -4.88
C PRO A 642 6.38 11.37 -4.97
N GLY A 643 7.61 11.71 -4.63
CA GLY A 643 8.78 10.85 -4.60
C GLY A 643 9.33 10.66 -3.18
N PRO A 644 10.66 10.56 -3.05
CA PRO A 644 11.36 10.54 -1.78
C PRO A 644 10.95 11.66 -0.82
N VAL A 645 11.01 11.36 0.47
CA VAL A 645 10.60 12.25 1.56
C VAL A 645 11.66 12.26 2.65
N VAL A 646 11.89 13.44 3.21
CA VAL A 646 12.62 13.63 4.46
C VAL A 646 11.84 14.50 5.42
N ALA A 647 12.15 14.41 6.70
CA ALA A 647 11.53 15.25 7.71
C ALA A 647 12.58 15.96 8.56
N ALA A 648 12.33 17.23 8.85
CA ALA A 648 13.14 18.02 9.76
C ALA A 648 12.37 18.31 11.04
N GLN A 649 13.06 18.14 12.16
CA GLN A 649 12.65 18.65 13.45
C GLN A 649 13.39 19.96 13.70
N ASN A 650 12.71 21.09 13.52
CA ASN A 650 13.16 22.36 14.09
C ASN A 650 12.48 22.49 15.47
N ARG A 651 13.16 23.08 16.45
CA ARG A 651 12.64 23.43 17.80
C ARG A 651 11.28 24.15 17.81
N GLU A 652 10.82 24.70 16.68
CA GLU A 652 9.54 25.40 16.55
C GLU A 652 8.57 24.79 15.51
N ALA A 653 8.98 23.80 14.69
CA ALA A 653 8.11 23.22 13.66
C ALA A 653 8.52 21.80 13.22
N ASN A 654 7.56 20.87 13.21
CA ASN A 654 7.69 19.52 12.65
C ASN A 654 7.24 19.51 11.19
N MET A 655 8.18 19.28 10.26
CA MET A 655 7.92 19.43 8.83
C MET A 655 8.45 18.23 8.04
N ALA A 656 7.75 17.87 6.96
CA ALA A 656 8.28 17.01 5.91
C ALA A 656 8.56 17.79 4.63
N TYR A 657 9.50 17.29 3.83
CA TYR A 657 9.83 17.79 2.50
C TYR A 657 9.74 16.61 1.55
N ILE A 658 8.84 16.70 0.60
CA ILE A 658 8.55 15.65 -0.35
C ILE A 658 8.99 16.15 -1.71
N ALA A 659 9.85 15.40 -2.38
CA ALA A 659 10.22 15.69 -3.76
C ALA A 659 9.04 15.38 -4.70
N TYR A 660 8.80 16.24 -5.69
CA TYR A 660 7.81 16.02 -6.73
C TYR A 660 8.47 16.13 -8.10
N PRO A 661 8.91 15.01 -8.69
CA PRO A 661 9.42 14.99 -10.05
C PRO A 661 8.48 15.57 -11.09
N SER A 662 7.16 15.47 -10.87
CA SER A 662 6.15 16.04 -11.75
C SER A 662 6.13 17.58 -11.78
N ALA A 663 6.65 18.22 -10.73
CA ALA A 663 6.66 19.66 -10.56
C ALA A 663 8.06 20.28 -10.63
N ASP A 664 9.12 19.47 -10.78
CA ASP A 664 10.52 19.94 -10.63
C ASP A 664 10.69 20.75 -9.34
N GLY A 665 10.15 20.22 -8.24
CA GLY A 665 10.00 20.99 -7.00
C GLY A 665 9.83 20.14 -5.76
N ILE A 666 9.83 20.82 -4.62
CA ILE A 666 9.70 20.22 -3.29
C ILE A 666 8.48 20.81 -2.63
N LEU A 667 7.68 19.95 -2.01
CA LEU A 667 6.56 20.36 -1.20
C LEU A 667 6.93 20.23 0.27
N GLN A 668 6.97 21.38 0.95
CA GLN A 668 7.06 21.42 2.40
C GLN A 668 5.68 21.17 2.99
N VAL A 669 5.61 20.24 3.93
CA VAL A 669 4.40 19.81 4.61
C VAL A 669 4.50 20.14 6.10
N GLY A 670 3.62 21.00 6.59
CA GLY A 670 3.52 21.30 8.03
C GLY A 670 2.53 20.39 8.73
N PHE A 671 3.02 19.46 9.54
CA PHE A 671 2.18 18.41 10.12
C PHE A 671 1.05 18.93 11.02
N GLU A 672 1.29 20.00 11.78
CA GLU A 672 0.28 20.59 12.66
C GLU A 672 -0.84 21.33 11.91
N GLY A 673 -0.58 21.74 10.66
CA GLY A 673 -1.55 22.40 9.79
C GLY A 673 -2.39 21.43 8.96
N LEU A 674 -2.00 20.15 8.90
CA LEU A 674 -2.71 19.15 8.11
C LEU A 674 -4.13 18.93 8.66
N THR A 675 -5.02 18.58 7.74
CA THR A 675 -6.34 18.01 8.05
C THR A 675 -6.40 16.63 7.44
N ASP A 676 -6.64 15.59 8.21
CA ASP A 676 -6.72 14.23 7.67
C ASP A 676 -7.86 14.07 6.65
N ASN A 677 -7.71 13.09 5.76
CA ASN A 677 -8.66 12.66 4.73
C ASN A 677 -9.14 13.77 3.80
N ARG A 678 -8.29 14.78 3.54
CA ARG A 678 -8.60 15.93 2.68
C ARG A 678 -7.45 16.32 1.79
N ALA A 679 -7.79 16.95 0.68
CA ALA A 679 -6.84 17.70 -0.14
C ALA A 679 -6.40 18.97 0.62
N GLN A 680 -5.09 19.26 0.62
CA GLN A 680 -4.49 20.35 1.37
C GLN A 680 -3.98 21.44 0.43
N SER A 681 -4.20 22.69 0.81
CA SER A 681 -3.57 23.86 0.16
C SER A 681 -2.83 24.73 1.16
N LEU A 682 -3.36 24.91 2.38
CA LEU A 682 -2.81 25.84 3.38
C LEU A 682 -1.61 25.28 4.18
N ALA A 683 -1.51 23.96 4.33
CA ALA A 683 -0.43 23.31 5.07
C ALA A 683 0.79 22.99 4.18
N LEU A 684 0.72 23.37 2.90
CA LEU A 684 1.69 23.01 1.87
C LEU A 684 2.35 24.27 1.31
N VAL A 685 3.67 24.27 1.24
CA VAL A 685 4.46 25.36 0.67
C VAL A 685 5.34 24.78 -0.45
N PRO A 686 5.14 25.20 -1.72
CA PRO A 686 5.96 24.75 -2.84
C PRO A 686 7.30 25.49 -2.90
N PHE A 687 8.34 24.80 -3.35
CA PHE A 687 9.67 25.33 -3.68
C PHE A 687 10.10 24.80 -5.04
N GLU A 688 10.48 25.71 -5.95
CA GLU A 688 10.89 25.44 -7.35
C GLU A 688 12.30 26.00 -7.62
#